data_AF-A0A1U7VTU4-F1
#
_entry.id   AF-A0A1U7VTU4-F1
#
_cell.length_a   1.000
_cell.length_b   1.000
_cell.length_c   1.000
_cell.angle_alpha   90.00
_cell.angle_beta   90.00
_cell.angle_gamma   90.00
#
_symmetry.space_group_name_H-M   'P 1'
#
loop_
_entity.id
_entity.type
_entity.pdbx_description
1 polymer ?
#
loop_
_entity_poly.entity_id
_entity_poly.type
_entity_poly.pdbx_seq_one_letter_code
_entity_poly.pdbx_strand_id
1 'polypeptide(L)'
;MVGSEKKSLVFAYYVTGHGFGHATRVVEVVRHLIQAGHEVHVVTGAPDYVYTTEIQLPRLFIRKVLLDCGAVQADALTVDRLASLEKYIQTAVLPRDSILATEVEWLKSIKADLVVSDVVPVACRAAADAGIRAVCCTNFSWDFIYADYVMAAGYHNRSIIWQIAEDYSHCEFVIRLPGYCPMPAFRDVIDVPLVVRRLHKTREQVRKELGILDSQKVLIYNFGGQPAGWKLKKEYLPEGWICLVCGASEDHEVPSNFVKLPKDFYTPDAIAASDVMLGKIGYGTTSEALAYKVPLVFVRRDYFNEEPFLRNMIEHYQAGVEMIRRDLLIGHWAPYIQRAVALKPSYDGGVNGGEVAARLLQDTALGQYHASHGLSGARRLRDAIVLGYQLQRIIGKDIAIPAWYSLAQNELSSRTQLPNKEVVDNSSLTKENDYFAILHGDHQGLPDTLGFLKSLAEIQSSCSPQNNNKFQTREHLAAAAMFNWEEEIFLSRAPGRLDVMGGIADYSGSLVLQMPTREACHVAIQRNHPSKQKLWKHAQARQPKDGCTAVLQIVSFGSELGNRGPTFDMDLSDFVEDGQPITYEKAYNYFARDPAQKWAAYVAGTILVLMTELGIRFEDSISILVSSGVPEGKGVSSSAAVEVASMTAVAAAHGTTFICRIPCSTTTTNFSFIMILNLYPQTTPLSQIHLIVCHILYDFSVLTLGI
;
A
#
# COMPACT_ATOMS: atom_id res chain seq x y z
N MET A 1 -54.99 -18.84 3.65
CA MET A 1 -53.91 -17.95 4.10
C MET A 1 -53.73 -16.88 3.03
N VAL A 2 -54.21 -15.67 3.29
CA VAL A 2 -54.04 -14.52 2.40
C VAL A 2 -52.58 -14.08 2.51
N GLY A 3 -51.82 -14.16 1.43
CA GLY A 3 -50.42 -13.75 1.40
C GLY A 3 -50.34 -12.26 1.71
N SER A 4 -49.58 -11.88 2.75
CA SER A 4 -49.32 -10.47 3.05
C SER A 4 -48.65 -9.82 1.84
N GLU A 5 -49.27 -8.80 1.26
CA GLU A 5 -48.61 -7.95 0.27
C GLU A 5 -47.32 -7.39 0.89
N LYS A 6 -46.16 -7.68 0.27
CA LYS A 6 -44.88 -7.13 0.73
C LYS A 6 -44.92 -5.61 0.57
N LYS A 7 -44.76 -4.87 1.68
CA LYS A 7 -44.69 -3.40 1.68
C LYS A 7 -43.56 -2.95 0.74
N SER A 8 -43.90 -2.16 -0.28
CA SER A 8 -42.92 -1.44 -1.11
C SER A 8 -42.29 -0.33 -0.26
N LEU A 9 -40.96 -0.21 -0.31
CA LEU A 9 -40.17 0.76 0.46
C LEU A 9 -39.40 1.66 -0.51
N VAL A 10 -39.05 2.86 -0.07
CA VAL A 10 -38.27 3.84 -0.84
C VAL A 10 -36.88 4.01 -0.21
N PHE A 11 -35.84 3.68 -0.96
CA PHE A 11 -34.44 3.84 -0.54
C PHE A 11 -33.79 5.03 -1.24
N ALA A 12 -33.10 5.89 -0.48
CA ALA A 12 -32.20 6.89 -1.04
C ALA A 12 -30.76 6.40 -0.91
N TYR A 13 -30.14 6.00 -2.02
CA TYR A 13 -28.80 5.40 -2.04
C TYR A 13 -27.77 6.41 -2.57
N TYR A 14 -26.94 6.94 -1.67
CA TYR A 14 -25.90 7.91 -1.98
C TYR A 14 -24.59 7.21 -2.33
N VAL A 15 -23.98 7.62 -3.43
CA VAL A 15 -22.72 7.06 -3.93
C VAL A 15 -21.68 8.16 -3.99
N THR A 16 -20.54 7.93 -3.35
CA THR A 16 -19.40 8.86 -3.43
C THR A 16 -19.00 9.14 -4.88
N GLY A 17 -18.50 10.36 -5.11
CA GLY A 17 -17.90 10.79 -6.38
C GLY A 17 -16.63 10.04 -6.78
N HIS A 18 -16.20 9.05 -6.00
CA HIS A 18 -14.92 8.38 -6.17
C HIS A 18 -14.95 7.18 -7.12
N GLY A 19 -14.67 7.43 -8.40
CA GLY A 19 -14.40 6.37 -9.38
C GLY A 19 -15.56 5.40 -9.64
N PHE A 20 -15.38 4.49 -10.61
CA PHE A 20 -16.43 3.56 -11.01
C PHE A 20 -16.63 2.38 -10.05
N GLY A 21 -15.64 2.04 -9.23
CA GLY A 21 -15.70 0.90 -8.31
C GLY A 21 -16.87 0.98 -7.33
N HIS A 22 -17.12 2.16 -6.77
CA HIS A 22 -18.26 2.44 -5.88
C HIS A 22 -19.60 2.27 -6.61
N ALA A 23 -19.73 2.86 -7.79
CA ALA A 23 -20.94 2.70 -8.60
C ALA A 23 -21.22 1.21 -8.90
N THR A 24 -20.21 0.43 -9.31
CA THR A 24 -20.40 -0.99 -9.67
C THR A 24 -20.79 -1.88 -8.50
N ARG A 25 -20.32 -1.63 -7.27
CA ARG A 25 -20.75 -2.39 -6.08
C ARG A 25 -22.16 -2.00 -5.64
N VAL A 26 -22.51 -0.71 -5.75
CA VAL A 26 -23.85 -0.22 -5.45
C VAL A 26 -24.88 -0.80 -6.41
N VAL A 27 -24.55 -0.89 -7.70
CA VAL A 27 -25.40 -1.54 -8.71
C VAL A 27 -25.86 -2.92 -8.24
N GLU A 28 -24.96 -3.72 -7.66
CA GLU A 28 -25.31 -5.06 -7.24
C GLU A 28 -26.27 -5.10 -6.04
N VAL A 29 -26.11 -4.22 -5.05
CA VAL A 29 -27.04 -4.10 -3.92
C VAL A 29 -28.40 -3.55 -4.40
N VAL A 30 -28.38 -2.50 -5.21
CA VAL A 30 -29.59 -1.84 -5.75
C VAL A 30 -30.40 -2.79 -6.61
N ARG A 31 -29.75 -3.63 -7.42
CA ARG A 31 -30.41 -4.67 -8.22
C ARG A 31 -31.24 -5.59 -7.34
N HIS A 32 -30.71 -6.04 -6.20
CA HIS A 32 -31.42 -6.92 -5.27
C HIS A 32 -32.57 -6.21 -4.55
N LEU A 33 -32.42 -4.95 -4.16
CA LEU A 33 -33.52 -4.15 -3.57
C LEU A 33 -34.68 -3.99 -4.56
N ILE A 34 -34.38 -3.69 -5.82
CA ILE A 34 -35.41 -3.52 -6.85
C ILE A 34 -36.08 -4.86 -7.18
N GLN A 35 -35.33 -5.96 -7.25
CA GLN A 35 -35.89 -7.30 -7.43
C GLN A 35 -36.80 -7.73 -6.27
N ALA A 36 -36.55 -7.25 -5.06
CA ALA A 36 -37.43 -7.44 -3.91
C ALA A 36 -38.72 -6.59 -3.96
N GLY A 37 -38.85 -5.70 -4.95
CA GLY A 37 -40.04 -4.88 -5.19
C GLY A 37 -39.97 -3.47 -4.61
N HIS A 38 -38.79 -2.99 -4.23
CA HIS A 38 -38.60 -1.65 -3.66
C HIS A 38 -38.24 -0.60 -4.72
N GLU A 39 -38.47 0.66 -4.38
CA GLU A 39 -38.04 1.83 -5.16
C GLU A 39 -36.68 2.32 -4.65
N VAL A 40 -35.77 2.62 -5.56
CA VAL A 40 -34.43 3.07 -5.20
C VAL A 40 -34.05 4.33 -5.98
N HIS A 41 -33.76 5.40 -5.25
CA HIS A 41 -33.22 6.65 -5.76
C HIS A 41 -31.71 6.68 -5.55
N VAL A 42 -30.95 6.47 -6.62
CA VAL A 42 -29.49 6.52 -6.59
C VAL A 42 -29.01 7.96 -6.81
N VAL A 43 -28.31 8.52 -5.83
CA VAL A 43 -27.67 9.84 -5.90
C VAL A 43 -26.19 9.64 -6.21
N THR A 44 -25.75 10.06 -7.40
CA THR A 44 -24.44 9.65 -7.94
C THR A 44 -23.85 10.67 -8.92
N GLY A 45 -22.53 10.80 -8.92
CA GLY A 45 -21.78 11.49 -9.97
C GLY A 45 -21.44 10.61 -11.19
N ALA A 46 -21.49 9.28 -11.06
CA ALA A 46 -21.18 8.35 -12.15
C ALA A 46 -22.25 8.40 -13.27
N PRO A 47 -21.92 8.20 -14.56
CA PRO A 47 -22.85 8.14 -15.70
C PRO A 47 -24.03 7.15 -15.52
N ASP A 48 -25.17 7.44 -16.17
CA ASP A 48 -26.39 6.61 -16.07
C ASP A 48 -26.19 5.17 -16.53
N TYR A 49 -25.45 4.97 -17.62
CA TYR A 49 -25.24 3.64 -18.21
C TYR A 49 -24.64 2.63 -17.23
N VAL A 50 -23.88 3.09 -16.22
CA VAL A 50 -23.30 2.20 -15.20
C VAL A 50 -24.40 1.44 -14.45
N TYR A 51 -25.55 2.08 -14.24
CA TYR A 51 -26.70 1.49 -13.55
C TYR A 51 -27.71 0.89 -14.52
N THR A 52 -28.01 1.58 -15.62
CA THR A 52 -29.10 1.18 -16.52
C THR A 52 -28.76 -0.01 -17.42
N THR A 53 -27.48 -0.32 -17.64
CA THR A 53 -27.08 -1.54 -18.35
C THR A 53 -27.49 -2.79 -17.57
N GLU A 54 -27.34 -2.77 -16.25
CA GLU A 54 -27.63 -3.92 -15.37
C GLU A 54 -29.06 -3.91 -14.81
N ILE A 55 -29.67 -2.73 -14.68
CA ILE A 55 -30.96 -2.53 -14.04
C ILE A 55 -31.92 -1.86 -15.02
N GLN A 56 -32.74 -2.66 -15.68
CA GLN A 56 -33.74 -2.21 -16.65
C GLN A 56 -35.17 -2.16 -16.06
N LEU A 57 -35.28 -2.09 -14.73
CA LEU A 57 -36.56 -2.15 -14.02
C LEU A 57 -37.08 -0.74 -13.70
N PRO A 58 -38.41 -0.50 -13.73
CA PRO A 58 -39.01 0.84 -13.65
C PRO A 58 -38.90 1.51 -12.26
N ARG A 59 -38.27 0.85 -11.30
CA ARG A 59 -38.16 1.29 -9.89
C ARG A 59 -36.78 1.88 -9.55
N LEU A 60 -35.93 2.07 -10.57
CA LEU A 60 -34.66 2.77 -10.46
C LEU A 60 -34.83 4.23 -10.85
N PHE A 61 -34.48 5.14 -9.95
CA PHE A 61 -34.40 6.57 -10.22
C PHE A 61 -32.97 7.05 -10.00
N ILE A 62 -32.43 7.83 -10.93
CA ILE A 62 -31.06 8.34 -10.84
C ILE A 62 -31.09 9.86 -10.70
N ARG A 63 -30.43 10.38 -9.65
CA ARG A 63 -30.26 11.81 -9.39
C ARG A 63 -28.78 12.16 -9.50
N LYS A 64 -28.44 13.03 -10.47
CA LYS A 64 -27.06 13.49 -10.72
C LYS A 64 -26.66 14.62 -9.80
N VAL A 65 -26.14 14.27 -8.63
CA VAL A 65 -25.60 15.23 -7.67
C VAL A 65 -24.30 14.67 -7.09
N LEU A 66 -23.32 15.55 -6.94
CA LEU A 66 -22.00 15.24 -6.39
C LEU A 66 -21.89 15.92 -5.01
N LEU A 67 -21.95 15.11 -3.94
CA LEU A 67 -21.93 15.59 -2.55
C LEU A 67 -20.58 15.39 -1.85
N ASP A 68 -19.67 14.64 -2.49
CA ASP A 68 -18.26 14.54 -2.15
C ASP A 68 -17.44 14.34 -3.43
N CYS A 69 -16.11 14.45 -3.34
CA CYS A 69 -15.22 14.25 -4.48
C CYS A 69 -14.36 12.98 -4.39
N GLY A 70 -14.26 12.39 -3.19
CA GLY A 70 -13.30 11.34 -2.88
C GLY A 70 -11.85 11.74 -3.12
N ALA A 71 -11.04 10.81 -3.62
CA ALA A 71 -9.63 11.06 -3.93
C ALA A 71 -9.44 11.49 -5.41
N VAL A 72 -8.80 12.64 -5.61
CA VAL A 72 -8.40 13.19 -6.90
C VAL A 72 -7.17 12.45 -7.40
N GLN A 73 -7.24 11.93 -8.63
CA GLN A 73 -6.14 11.20 -9.25
C GLN A 73 -5.34 12.15 -10.15
N ALA A 74 -4.04 12.27 -9.90
CA ALA A 74 -3.11 13.01 -10.75
C ALA A 74 -2.82 12.23 -12.05
N ASP A 75 -2.70 10.91 -11.94
CA ASP A 75 -2.55 9.98 -13.05
C ASP A 75 -3.20 8.62 -12.69
N ALA A 76 -3.11 7.62 -13.57
CA ALA A 76 -3.72 6.31 -13.38
C ALA A 76 -3.26 5.57 -12.10
N LEU A 77 -2.09 5.93 -11.56
CA LEU A 77 -1.40 5.31 -10.44
C LEU A 77 -1.12 6.26 -9.27
N THR A 78 -1.36 7.57 -9.39
CA THR A 78 -1.01 8.54 -8.34
C THR A 78 -2.23 9.32 -7.85
N VAL A 79 -2.45 9.34 -6.54
CA VAL A 79 -3.43 10.22 -5.89
C VAL A 79 -2.80 11.54 -5.47
N ASP A 80 -3.45 12.65 -5.81
CA ASP A 80 -3.07 13.97 -5.31
C ASP A 80 -3.79 14.26 -4.00
N ARG A 81 -3.06 14.11 -2.89
CA ARG A 81 -3.59 14.30 -1.54
C ARG A 81 -4.05 15.74 -1.27
N LEU A 82 -3.31 16.73 -1.78
CA LEU A 82 -3.61 18.14 -1.53
C LEU A 82 -4.81 18.58 -2.37
N ALA A 83 -4.82 18.24 -3.67
CA ALA A 83 -5.95 18.52 -4.54
C ALA A 83 -7.22 17.78 -4.08
N SER A 84 -7.09 16.58 -3.50
CA SER A 84 -8.23 15.86 -2.91
C SER A 84 -8.88 16.66 -1.76
N LEU A 85 -8.08 17.19 -0.84
CA LEU A 85 -8.59 17.99 0.28
C LEU A 85 -9.17 19.31 -0.19
N GLU A 86 -8.49 20.02 -1.09
CA GLU A 86 -8.99 21.26 -1.66
C GLU A 86 -10.34 21.04 -2.36
N LYS A 87 -10.45 19.99 -3.17
CA LYS A 87 -11.70 19.65 -3.86
C LYS A 87 -12.81 19.29 -2.87
N TYR A 88 -12.50 18.55 -1.81
CA TYR A 88 -13.47 18.22 -0.77
C TYR A 88 -13.98 19.47 -0.04
N ILE A 89 -13.09 20.43 0.25
CA ILE A 89 -13.47 21.71 0.84
C ILE A 89 -14.48 22.44 -0.05
N GLN A 90 -14.18 22.56 -1.34
CA GLN A 90 -15.05 23.24 -2.30
C GLN A 90 -16.39 22.54 -2.51
N THR A 91 -16.40 21.20 -2.51
CA THR A 91 -17.60 20.41 -2.83
C THR A 91 -18.50 20.16 -1.63
N ALA A 92 -17.95 19.94 -0.43
CA ALA A 92 -18.71 19.45 0.73
C ALA A 92 -18.61 20.34 1.97
N VAL A 93 -17.55 21.15 2.12
CA VAL A 93 -17.35 21.98 3.33
C VAL A 93 -17.96 23.36 3.15
N LEU A 94 -17.59 24.09 2.10
CA LEU A 94 -18.08 25.46 1.86
C LEU A 94 -19.60 25.52 1.61
N PRO A 95 -20.20 24.68 0.75
CA PRO A 95 -21.65 24.72 0.49
C PRO A 95 -22.48 23.89 1.47
N ARG A 96 -21.90 23.45 2.60
CA ARG A 96 -22.49 22.42 3.49
C ARG A 96 -23.92 22.72 3.92
N ASP A 97 -24.19 23.93 4.41
CA ASP A 97 -25.52 24.30 4.92
C ASP A 97 -26.59 24.23 3.83
N SER A 98 -26.24 24.65 2.61
CA SER A 98 -27.12 24.57 1.44
C SER A 98 -27.36 23.11 1.01
N ILE A 99 -26.30 22.28 1.04
CA ILE A 99 -26.42 20.83 0.77
C ILE A 99 -27.39 20.20 1.77
N LEU A 100 -27.19 20.41 3.08
CA LEU A 100 -28.04 19.81 4.10
C LEU A 100 -29.51 20.23 3.94
N ALA A 101 -29.79 21.52 3.75
CA ALA A 101 -31.15 22.00 3.53
C ALA A 101 -31.81 21.33 2.31
N THR A 102 -31.09 21.26 1.19
CA THR A 102 -31.57 20.67 -0.06
C THR A 102 -31.83 19.17 0.09
N GLU A 103 -30.90 18.44 0.70
CA GLU A 103 -31.03 16.99 0.86
C GLU A 103 -32.13 16.62 1.86
N VAL A 104 -32.30 17.37 2.96
CA VAL A 104 -33.38 17.16 3.92
C VAL A 104 -34.75 17.35 3.25
N GLU A 105 -34.92 18.41 2.46
CA GLU A 105 -36.16 18.65 1.73
C GLU A 105 -36.42 17.55 0.70
N TRP A 106 -35.40 17.17 -0.07
CA TRP A 106 -35.51 16.13 -1.09
C TRP A 106 -35.86 14.76 -0.49
N LEU A 107 -35.18 14.33 0.56
CA LEU A 107 -35.45 13.06 1.26
C LEU A 107 -36.88 12.96 1.77
N LYS A 108 -37.43 14.07 2.31
CA LYS A 108 -38.84 14.15 2.72
C LYS A 108 -39.79 14.10 1.52
N SER A 109 -39.45 14.76 0.41
CA SER A 109 -40.28 14.81 -0.80
C SER A 109 -40.51 13.42 -1.42
N ILE A 110 -39.47 12.58 -1.43
CA ILE A 110 -39.55 11.21 -1.94
C ILE A 110 -40.09 10.22 -0.90
N LYS A 111 -40.34 10.68 0.34
CA LYS A 111 -40.78 9.87 1.48
C LYS A 111 -39.86 8.65 1.71
N ALA A 112 -38.55 8.89 1.71
CA ALA A 112 -37.57 7.81 1.88
C ALA A 112 -37.79 7.08 3.23
N ASP A 113 -37.89 5.75 3.17
CA ASP A 113 -37.96 4.88 4.35
C ASP A 113 -36.56 4.67 4.97
N LEU A 114 -35.50 4.67 4.15
CA LEU A 114 -34.12 4.50 4.60
C LEU A 114 -33.13 5.24 3.69
N VAL A 115 -32.12 5.87 4.29
CA VAL A 115 -30.95 6.40 3.60
C VAL A 115 -29.82 5.37 3.64
N VAL A 116 -29.20 5.10 2.50
CA VAL A 116 -28.03 4.23 2.38
C VAL A 116 -26.87 5.05 1.84
N SER A 117 -25.70 4.93 2.46
CA SER A 117 -24.52 5.68 2.05
C SER A 117 -23.37 4.74 1.68
N ASP A 118 -22.97 4.76 0.41
CA ASP A 118 -21.64 4.33 -0.02
C ASP A 118 -20.67 5.49 0.22
N VAL A 119 -20.33 5.65 1.50
CA VAL A 119 -19.36 6.60 2.10
C VAL A 119 -19.57 8.09 1.87
N VAL A 120 -20.73 8.54 1.41
CA VAL A 120 -21.06 9.98 1.38
C VAL A 120 -21.36 10.47 2.81
N PRO A 121 -20.51 11.27 3.47
CA PRO A 121 -20.68 11.59 4.89
C PRO A 121 -21.94 12.42 5.14
N VAL A 122 -22.11 13.51 4.37
CA VAL A 122 -23.21 14.46 4.54
C VAL A 122 -24.59 13.83 4.40
N ALA A 123 -24.72 12.69 3.68
CA ALA A 123 -25.97 11.95 3.57
C ALA A 123 -26.46 11.40 4.92
N CYS A 124 -25.54 10.95 5.79
CA CYS A 124 -25.90 10.45 7.13
C CYS A 124 -26.44 11.57 8.01
N ARG A 125 -25.84 12.77 7.92
CA ARG A 125 -26.32 13.96 8.63
C ARG A 125 -27.66 14.44 8.08
N ALA A 126 -27.81 14.54 6.76
CA ALA A 126 -29.08 14.92 6.12
C ALA A 126 -30.22 13.96 6.48
N ALA A 127 -29.95 12.65 6.56
CA ALA A 127 -30.93 11.66 7.02
C ALA A 127 -31.40 11.95 8.45
N ALA A 128 -30.46 12.19 9.38
CA ALA A 128 -30.79 12.52 10.76
C ALA A 128 -31.60 13.81 10.88
N ASP A 129 -31.20 14.87 10.17
CA ASP A 129 -31.92 16.15 10.14
C ASP A 129 -33.32 16.00 9.49
N ALA A 130 -33.49 15.02 8.61
CA ALA A 130 -34.79 14.65 8.02
C ALA A 130 -35.64 13.74 8.93
N GLY A 131 -35.09 13.19 10.02
CA GLY A 131 -35.75 12.20 10.87
C GLY A 131 -35.81 10.80 10.26
N ILE A 132 -34.91 10.48 9.34
CA ILE A 132 -34.83 9.20 8.60
C ILE A 132 -33.58 8.45 9.04
N ARG A 133 -33.69 7.12 9.15
CA ARG A 133 -32.57 6.26 9.53
C ARG A 133 -31.55 6.15 8.40
N ALA A 134 -30.27 6.01 8.73
CA ALA A 134 -29.20 5.84 7.75
C ALA A 134 -28.35 4.60 8.02
N VAL A 135 -27.90 3.92 6.97
CA VAL A 135 -26.93 2.80 7.04
C VAL A 135 -25.81 3.05 6.04
N CYS A 136 -24.56 2.84 6.44
CA CYS A 136 -23.43 2.86 5.50
C CYS A 136 -23.17 1.46 4.93
N CYS A 137 -22.74 1.37 3.67
CA CYS A 137 -22.36 0.10 3.03
C CYS A 137 -21.05 0.27 2.25
N THR A 138 -19.94 -0.21 2.81
CA THR A 138 -18.58 0.11 2.32
C THR A 138 -17.50 -0.77 2.95
N ASN A 139 -16.28 -0.71 2.43
CA ASN A 139 -15.06 -1.27 3.03
C ASN A 139 -14.10 -0.19 3.60
N PHE A 140 -14.28 1.09 3.33
CA PHE A 140 -13.46 2.15 3.95
C PHE A 140 -14.31 3.37 4.30
N SER A 141 -13.70 4.37 4.94
CA SER A 141 -14.36 5.65 5.25
C SER A 141 -13.46 6.85 4.96
N TRP A 142 -14.03 7.99 4.60
CA TRP A 142 -13.23 9.17 4.21
C TRP A 142 -12.43 9.79 5.36
N ASP A 143 -12.88 9.65 6.61
CA ASP A 143 -12.11 10.07 7.78
C ASP A 143 -10.78 9.30 7.89
N PHE A 144 -10.79 8.00 7.56
CA PHE A 144 -9.57 7.20 7.51
C PHE A 144 -8.68 7.59 6.33
N ILE A 145 -9.25 7.72 5.12
CA ILE A 145 -8.46 8.06 3.92
C ILE A 145 -7.83 9.45 4.05
N TYR A 146 -8.59 10.46 4.45
CA TYR A 146 -8.11 11.84 4.57
C TYR A 146 -7.22 12.10 5.78
N ALA A 147 -7.14 11.18 6.76
CA ALA A 147 -6.23 11.31 7.89
C ALA A 147 -4.76 11.49 7.45
N ASP A 148 -4.30 10.71 6.46
CA ASP A 148 -2.95 10.87 5.90
C ASP A 148 -2.81 12.18 5.11
N TYR A 149 -3.86 12.59 4.40
CA TYR A 149 -3.78 13.75 3.51
C TYR A 149 -3.64 15.04 4.31
N VAL A 150 -4.33 15.12 5.45
CA VAL A 150 -4.22 16.26 6.38
C VAL A 150 -2.81 16.35 6.97
N MET A 151 -2.10 15.23 7.12
CA MET A 151 -0.70 15.27 7.57
C MET A 151 0.23 15.89 6.54
N ALA A 152 -0.05 15.72 5.25
CA ALA A 152 0.67 16.41 4.19
C ALA A 152 0.29 17.90 4.08
N ALA A 153 -0.99 18.24 4.28
CA ALA A 153 -1.50 19.60 4.10
C ALA A 153 -1.30 20.51 5.33
N GLY A 154 -1.00 19.95 6.50
CA GLY A 154 -0.82 20.69 7.75
C GLY A 154 -2.07 20.74 8.63
N TYR A 155 -1.88 21.16 9.89
CA TYR A 155 -2.86 20.97 10.98
C TYR A 155 -4.18 21.74 10.84
N HIS A 156 -4.24 22.78 10.00
CA HIS A 156 -5.44 23.60 9.81
C HIS A 156 -6.62 22.82 9.22
N ASN A 157 -6.36 21.72 8.51
CA ASN A 157 -7.39 20.89 7.86
C ASN A 157 -7.93 19.76 8.76
N ARG A 158 -7.48 19.65 10.03
CA ARG A 158 -7.91 18.58 10.95
C ARG A 158 -9.43 18.57 11.19
N SER A 159 -10.08 19.74 11.25
CA SER A 159 -11.53 19.86 11.47
C SER A 159 -12.36 19.07 10.46
N ILE A 160 -11.87 18.91 9.23
CA ILE A 160 -12.53 18.16 8.15
C ILE A 160 -12.75 16.69 8.56
N ILE A 161 -11.72 16.05 9.13
CA ILE A 161 -11.79 14.64 9.53
C ILE A 161 -12.81 14.47 10.65
N TRP A 162 -12.82 15.39 11.62
CA TRP A 162 -13.79 15.36 12.72
C TRP A 162 -15.22 15.53 12.23
N GLN A 163 -15.45 16.43 11.28
CA GLN A 163 -16.76 16.63 10.68
C GLN A 163 -17.25 15.38 9.93
N ILE A 164 -16.37 14.73 9.15
CA ILE A 164 -16.71 13.49 8.44
C ILE A 164 -17.08 12.38 9.44
N ALA A 165 -16.29 12.21 10.49
CA ALA A 165 -16.55 11.19 11.50
C ALA A 165 -17.82 11.49 12.31
N GLU A 166 -18.13 12.76 12.57
CA GLU A 166 -19.41 13.17 13.18
C GLU A 166 -20.58 12.81 12.26
N ASP A 167 -20.48 13.12 10.97
CA ASP A 167 -21.52 12.81 10.00
C ASP A 167 -21.81 11.31 9.93
N TYR A 168 -20.77 10.47 9.81
CA TYR A 168 -20.94 9.01 9.85
C TYR A 168 -21.53 8.50 11.17
N SER A 169 -21.32 9.20 12.29
CA SER A 169 -21.83 8.78 13.59
C SER A 169 -23.36 8.84 13.71
N HIS A 170 -24.03 9.49 12.74
CA HIS A 170 -25.48 9.52 12.63
C HIS A 170 -26.09 8.27 11.95
N CYS A 171 -25.28 7.40 11.34
CA CYS A 171 -25.78 6.13 10.83
C CYS A 171 -26.00 5.11 11.96
N GLU A 172 -26.92 4.18 11.73
CA GLU A 172 -27.25 3.09 12.66
C GLU A 172 -26.09 2.11 12.80
N PHE A 173 -25.54 1.68 11.67
CA PHE A 173 -24.41 0.77 11.57
C PHE A 173 -23.79 0.85 10.18
N VAL A 174 -22.63 0.23 10.01
CA VAL A 174 -22.01 0.00 8.70
C VAL A 174 -22.12 -1.48 8.32
N ILE A 175 -22.65 -1.74 7.14
CA ILE A 175 -22.49 -2.98 6.40
C ILE A 175 -21.07 -2.96 5.82
N ARG A 176 -20.19 -3.76 6.42
CA ARG A 176 -18.76 -3.74 6.12
C ARG A 176 -18.42 -4.83 5.10
N LEU A 177 -17.86 -4.40 3.97
CA LEU A 177 -17.49 -5.30 2.87
C LEU A 177 -16.07 -5.86 3.09
N PRO A 178 -15.72 -7.05 2.55
CA PRO A 178 -14.38 -7.61 2.65
C PRO A 178 -13.28 -6.67 2.11
N GLY A 179 -12.06 -6.80 2.63
CA GLY A 179 -10.95 -5.92 2.24
C GLY A 179 -11.03 -4.53 2.90
N TYR A 180 -11.61 -4.47 4.10
CA TYR A 180 -11.92 -3.22 4.77
C TYR A 180 -10.72 -2.58 5.49
N CYS A 181 -10.77 -1.25 5.57
CA CYS A 181 -9.89 -0.41 6.37
C CYS A 181 -10.40 -0.26 7.81
N PRO A 182 -9.58 0.19 8.77
CA PRO A 182 -10.05 0.71 10.05
C PRO A 182 -11.12 1.77 9.84
N MET A 183 -12.26 1.62 10.51
CA MET A 183 -13.43 2.49 10.36
C MET A 183 -13.89 2.98 11.74
N PRO A 184 -13.07 3.78 12.45
CA PRO A 184 -13.30 4.14 13.86
C PRO A 184 -14.51 5.06 14.07
N ALA A 185 -14.97 5.77 13.04
CA ALA A 185 -16.18 6.59 13.10
C ALA A 185 -17.46 5.76 13.37
N PHE A 186 -17.45 4.48 13.01
CA PHE A 186 -18.62 3.61 13.10
C PHE A 186 -18.69 2.89 14.44
N ARG A 187 -19.92 2.80 14.97
CA ARG A 187 -20.18 2.12 16.23
C ARG A 187 -20.43 0.64 16.06
N ASP A 188 -21.51 0.36 15.34
CA ASP A 188 -22.02 -0.97 15.10
C ASP A 188 -21.64 -1.38 13.67
N VAL A 189 -21.17 -2.61 13.51
CA VAL A 189 -20.59 -3.13 12.26
C VAL A 189 -21.20 -4.50 11.97
N ILE A 190 -21.68 -4.70 10.74
CA ILE A 190 -22.17 -5.99 10.26
C ILE A 190 -21.33 -6.39 9.05
N ASP A 191 -20.53 -7.45 9.20
CA ASP A 191 -19.74 -7.99 8.09
C ASP A 191 -20.65 -8.78 7.13
N VAL A 192 -20.44 -8.60 5.83
CA VAL A 192 -21.16 -9.33 4.78
C VAL A 192 -20.19 -10.06 3.85
N PRO A 193 -20.68 -11.06 3.10
CA PRO A 193 -19.89 -11.68 2.04
C PRO A 193 -19.46 -10.67 0.97
N LEU A 194 -18.59 -11.10 0.05
CA LEU A 194 -18.08 -10.25 -1.02
C LEU A 194 -19.23 -9.75 -1.90
N VAL A 195 -19.35 -8.43 -2.02
CA VAL A 195 -20.21 -7.80 -3.02
C VAL A 195 -19.45 -7.79 -4.33
N VAL A 196 -19.94 -8.57 -5.29
CA VAL A 196 -19.36 -8.71 -6.63
C VAL A 196 -20.49 -8.84 -7.63
N ARG A 197 -20.31 -8.28 -8.83
CA ARG A 197 -21.26 -8.46 -9.92
C ARG A 197 -21.30 -9.93 -10.33
N ARG A 198 -22.43 -10.40 -10.87
CA ARG A 198 -22.56 -11.78 -11.37
C ARG A 198 -22.04 -11.90 -12.80
N LEU A 199 -21.78 -13.13 -13.25
CA LEU A 199 -21.56 -13.41 -14.66
C LEU A 199 -22.87 -13.46 -15.43
N HIS A 200 -22.86 -12.95 -16.67
CA HIS A 200 -23.95 -13.11 -17.62
C HIS A 200 -23.67 -14.24 -18.61
N LYS A 201 -22.40 -14.47 -18.93
CA LYS A 201 -21.95 -15.52 -19.85
C LYS A 201 -20.85 -16.37 -19.23
N THR A 202 -20.75 -17.62 -19.68
CA THR A 202 -19.62 -18.48 -19.32
C THR A 202 -18.37 -18.08 -20.10
N ARG A 203 -17.20 -18.50 -19.60
CA ARG A 203 -15.90 -18.31 -20.26
C ARG A 203 -15.93 -18.79 -21.72
N GLU A 204 -16.52 -19.95 -21.98
CA GLU A 204 -16.58 -20.56 -23.31
C GLU A 204 -17.43 -19.73 -24.27
N GLN A 205 -18.56 -19.20 -23.79
CA GLN A 205 -19.43 -18.32 -24.58
C GLN A 205 -18.71 -17.03 -24.97
N VAL A 206 -18.07 -16.37 -24.01
CA VAL A 206 -17.31 -15.13 -24.25
C VAL A 206 -16.16 -15.36 -25.23
N ARG A 207 -15.37 -16.43 -25.03
CA ARG A 207 -14.25 -16.76 -25.92
C ARG A 207 -14.71 -17.05 -27.35
N LYS A 208 -15.82 -17.78 -27.51
CA LYS A 208 -16.41 -18.04 -28.83
C LYS A 208 -16.86 -16.76 -29.53
N GLU A 209 -17.52 -15.84 -28.82
CA GLU A 209 -17.95 -14.55 -29.37
C GLU A 209 -16.78 -13.67 -29.80
N LEU A 210 -15.67 -13.71 -29.06
CA LEU A 210 -14.45 -12.97 -29.36
C LEU A 210 -13.52 -13.70 -30.35
N GLY A 211 -13.88 -14.90 -30.83
CA GLY A 211 -13.04 -15.70 -31.74
C GLY A 211 -11.75 -16.22 -31.11
N ILE A 212 -11.73 -16.38 -29.77
CA ILE A 212 -10.56 -16.81 -29.01
C ILE A 212 -10.57 -18.35 -28.89
N LEU A 213 -9.48 -19.00 -29.29
CA LEU A 213 -9.30 -20.44 -29.13
C LEU A 213 -9.13 -20.82 -27.65
N ASP A 214 -9.64 -21.98 -27.24
CA ASP A 214 -9.52 -22.43 -25.85
C ASP A 214 -8.06 -22.58 -25.38
N SER A 215 -7.17 -22.96 -26.29
CA SER A 215 -5.72 -23.08 -26.06
C SER A 215 -5.00 -21.73 -25.97
N GLN A 216 -5.62 -20.63 -26.43
CA GLN A 216 -5.02 -19.31 -26.42
C GLN A 216 -5.03 -18.74 -24.99
N LYS A 217 -3.90 -18.17 -24.56
CA LYS A 217 -3.80 -17.48 -23.28
C LYS A 217 -4.19 -16.02 -23.40
N VAL A 218 -5.00 -15.56 -22.45
CA VAL A 218 -5.64 -14.25 -22.48
C VAL A 218 -5.24 -13.43 -21.25
N LEU A 219 -4.66 -12.27 -21.48
CA LEU A 219 -4.53 -11.20 -20.50
C LEU A 219 -5.72 -10.25 -20.64
N ILE A 220 -6.29 -9.75 -19.55
CA ILE A 220 -7.18 -8.57 -19.60
C ILE A 220 -6.50 -7.36 -19.00
N TYR A 221 -6.43 -6.28 -19.76
CA TYR A 221 -5.87 -4.99 -19.35
C TYR A 221 -7.00 -4.09 -18.84
N ASN A 222 -7.08 -3.95 -17.52
CA ASN A 222 -8.19 -3.31 -16.83
C ASN A 222 -7.72 -2.17 -15.89
N PHE A 223 -7.62 -0.96 -16.46
CA PHE A 223 -7.26 0.27 -15.72
C PHE A 223 -8.47 1.18 -15.42
N GLY A 224 -9.69 0.65 -15.50
CA GLY A 224 -10.90 1.31 -14.97
C GLY A 224 -11.33 2.57 -15.72
N GLY A 225 -11.18 2.60 -17.05
CA GLY A 225 -11.71 3.66 -17.91
C GLY A 225 -10.90 4.97 -17.93
N GLN A 226 -9.81 5.06 -17.17
CA GLN A 226 -8.87 6.17 -17.31
C GLN A 226 -7.86 5.87 -18.42
N PRO A 227 -7.59 6.84 -19.32
CA PRO A 227 -6.50 6.71 -20.27
C PRO A 227 -5.20 6.56 -19.49
N ALA A 228 -4.56 5.39 -19.60
CA ALA A 228 -3.26 5.17 -18.95
C ALA A 228 -2.14 6.00 -19.62
N GLY A 229 -2.36 6.50 -20.84
CA GLY A 229 -1.40 7.32 -21.58
C GLY A 229 -0.19 6.55 -22.11
N TRP A 230 -0.16 5.22 -21.97
CA TRP A 230 0.98 4.39 -22.36
C TRP A 230 0.80 3.79 -23.76
N LYS A 231 1.89 3.75 -24.53
CA LYS A 231 1.92 3.10 -25.85
C LYS A 231 2.20 1.61 -25.67
N LEU A 232 1.16 0.81 -25.84
CA LEU A 232 1.25 -0.65 -25.79
C LEU A 232 2.07 -1.18 -26.97
N LYS A 233 2.92 -2.18 -26.72
CA LYS A 233 3.71 -2.84 -27.76
C LYS A 233 3.50 -4.35 -27.74
N LYS A 234 3.69 -4.99 -28.90
CA LYS A 234 3.45 -6.43 -29.09
C LYS A 234 4.30 -7.27 -28.12
N GLU A 235 5.54 -6.86 -27.92
CA GLU A 235 6.56 -7.51 -27.09
C GLU A 235 6.27 -7.47 -25.58
N TYR A 236 5.24 -6.73 -25.14
CA TYR A 236 4.90 -6.68 -23.72
C TYR A 236 4.21 -7.97 -23.25
N LEU A 237 3.62 -8.73 -24.16
CA LEU A 237 3.00 -10.02 -23.86
C LEU A 237 3.97 -11.18 -24.13
N PRO A 238 3.87 -12.29 -23.38
CA PRO A 238 4.57 -13.51 -23.75
C PRO A 238 4.11 -14.01 -25.13
N GLU A 239 4.96 -14.79 -25.79
CA GLU A 239 4.65 -15.33 -27.11
C GLU A 239 3.35 -16.15 -27.10
N GLY A 240 2.50 -15.93 -28.11
CA GLY A 240 1.20 -16.59 -28.23
C GLY A 240 0.11 -16.08 -27.29
N TRP A 241 0.33 -15.01 -26.52
CA TRP A 241 -0.72 -14.38 -25.72
C TRP A 241 -1.48 -13.32 -26.51
N ILE A 242 -2.75 -13.15 -26.17
CA ILE A 242 -3.56 -12.00 -26.58
C ILE A 242 -3.96 -11.18 -25.34
N CYS A 243 -4.22 -9.89 -25.54
CA CYS A 243 -4.65 -8.99 -24.48
C CYS A 243 -5.98 -8.32 -24.83
N LEU A 244 -6.98 -8.45 -23.95
CA LEU A 244 -8.25 -7.73 -24.05
C LEU A 244 -8.11 -6.37 -23.37
N VAL A 245 -8.30 -5.28 -24.11
CA VAL A 245 -8.14 -3.91 -23.60
C VAL A 245 -9.50 -3.31 -23.27
N CYS A 246 -9.77 -3.08 -21.98
CA CYS A 246 -11.00 -2.45 -21.52
C CYS A 246 -10.95 -0.93 -21.66
N GLY A 247 -12.00 -0.33 -22.22
CA GLY A 247 -12.18 1.13 -22.22
C GLY A 247 -11.16 1.91 -23.06
N ALA A 248 -10.55 1.28 -24.06
CA ALA A 248 -9.69 1.98 -25.01
C ALA A 248 -10.49 3.02 -25.81
N SER A 249 -9.92 4.20 -26.05
CA SER A 249 -10.52 5.15 -26.99
C SER A 249 -10.46 4.60 -28.42
N GLU A 250 -11.40 5.03 -29.26
CA GLU A 250 -11.49 4.60 -30.66
C GLU A 250 -10.20 4.97 -31.42
N ASP A 251 -9.64 6.14 -31.13
CA ASP A 251 -8.43 6.69 -31.77
C ASP A 251 -7.11 6.03 -31.30
N HIS A 252 -7.12 5.21 -30.25
CA HIS A 252 -5.88 4.64 -29.70
C HIS A 252 -5.46 3.39 -30.47
N GLU A 253 -4.47 3.46 -31.35
CA GLU A 253 -3.96 2.25 -32.03
C GLU A 253 -3.42 1.24 -31.01
N VAL A 254 -3.84 -0.02 -31.13
CA VAL A 254 -3.34 -1.13 -30.32
C VAL A 254 -2.61 -2.15 -31.22
N PRO A 255 -1.56 -2.84 -30.72
CA PRO A 255 -0.86 -3.85 -31.50
C PRO A 255 -1.76 -5.04 -31.89
N SER A 256 -1.36 -5.85 -32.87
CA SER A 256 -2.19 -6.93 -33.41
C SER A 256 -2.57 -8.05 -32.43
N ASN A 257 -1.80 -8.23 -31.35
CA ASN A 257 -2.12 -9.16 -30.26
C ASN A 257 -2.92 -8.50 -29.11
N PHE A 258 -3.40 -7.27 -29.31
CA PHE A 258 -4.28 -6.55 -28.39
C PHE A 258 -5.64 -6.32 -29.07
N VAL A 259 -6.70 -6.73 -28.39
CA VAL A 259 -8.08 -6.65 -28.88
C VAL A 259 -8.82 -5.62 -28.03
N LYS A 260 -9.31 -4.55 -28.67
CA LYS A 260 -10.16 -3.57 -27.98
C LYS A 260 -11.52 -4.19 -27.71
N LEU A 261 -11.96 -4.16 -26.46
CA LEU A 261 -13.33 -4.51 -26.14
C LEU A 261 -14.26 -3.34 -26.47
N PRO A 262 -15.48 -3.61 -26.97
CA PRO A 262 -16.53 -2.60 -27.10
C PRO A 262 -16.76 -1.84 -25.78
N LYS A 263 -17.15 -0.56 -25.87
CA LYS A 263 -17.38 0.29 -24.69
C LYS A 263 -18.48 -0.25 -23.77
N ASP A 264 -19.46 -0.93 -24.34
CA ASP A 264 -20.60 -1.55 -23.68
C ASP A 264 -20.37 -3.02 -23.33
N PHE A 265 -19.16 -3.56 -23.57
CA PHE A 265 -18.84 -4.93 -23.22
C PHE A 265 -18.90 -5.12 -21.70
N TYR A 266 -19.59 -6.17 -21.27
CA TYR A 266 -19.72 -6.47 -19.85
C TYR A 266 -18.40 -6.97 -19.26
N THR A 267 -17.66 -6.08 -18.59
CA THR A 267 -16.31 -6.34 -18.07
C THR A 267 -16.21 -7.62 -17.22
N PRO A 268 -17.15 -7.94 -16.29
CA PRO A 268 -17.05 -9.16 -15.49
C PRO A 268 -16.93 -10.45 -16.30
N ASP A 269 -17.65 -10.54 -17.42
CA ASP A 269 -17.58 -11.68 -18.33
C ASP A 269 -16.21 -11.78 -19.03
N ALA A 270 -15.63 -10.64 -19.45
CA ALA A 270 -14.29 -10.62 -20.03
C ALA A 270 -13.22 -11.03 -19.01
N ILE A 271 -13.40 -10.65 -17.74
CA ILE A 271 -12.50 -11.02 -16.65
C ILE A 271 -12.51 -12.54 -16.47
N ALA A 272 -13.69 -13.14 -16.29
CA ALA A 272 -13.83 -14.58 -16.14
C ALA A 272 -13.38 -15.37 -17.39
N ALA A 273 -13.39 -14.74 -18.56
CA ALA A 273 -12.87 -15.33 -19.80
C ALA A 273 -11.34 -15.28 -19.94
N SER A 274 -10.65 -14.57 -19.05
CA SER A 274 -9.20 -14.32 -19.10
C SER A 274 -8.41 -15.29 -18.23
N ASP A 275 -7.14 -15.51 -18.54
CA ASP A 275 -6.21 -16.31 -17.73
C ASP A 275 -5.52 -15.47 -16.65
N VAL A 276 -5.26 -14.20 -16.93
CA VAL A 276 -4.62 -13.24 -16.02
C VAL A 276 -5.26 -11.87 -16.22
N MET A 277 -5.43 -11.11 -15.14
CA MET A 277 -5.78 -9.70 -15.18
C MET A 277 -4.55 -8.84 -14.91
N LEU A 278 -4.36 -7.76 -15.67
CA LEU A 278 -3.39 -6.70 -15.40
C LEU A 278 -4.15 -5.40 -15.11
N GLY A 279 -3.95 -4.79 -13.95
CA GLY A 279 -4.65 -3.56 -13.60
C GLY A 279 -4.21 -2.91 -12.30
N LYS A 280 -5.06 -2.01 -11.79
CA LYS A 280 -4.90 -1.37 -10.47
C LYS A 280 -5.81 -2.03 -9.45
N ILE A 281 -5.34 -2.13 -8.20
CA ILE A 281 -6.14 -2.65 -7.08
C ILE A 281 -7.20 -1.63 -6.73
N GLY A 282 -8.47 -1.94 -6.97
CA GLY A 282 -9.62 -1.27 -6.37
C GLY A 282 -10.66 -2.30 -5.98
N TYR A 283 -11.67 -1.93 -5.19
CA TYR A 283 -12.65 -2.90 -4.66
C TYR A 283 -13.29 -3.75 -5.78
N GLY A 284 -13.77 -3.14 -6.87
CA GLY A 284 -14.39 -3.87 -7.98
C GLY A 284 -13.44 -4.84 -8.69
N THR A 285 -12.22 -4.39 -9.04
CA THR A 285 -11.18 -5.25 -9.62
C THR A 285 -10.84 -6.42 -8.70
N THR A 286 -10.71 -6.13 -7.41
CA THR A 286 -10.34 -7.10 -6.39
C THR A 286 -11.43 -8.13 -6.19
N SER A 287 -12.69 -7.68 -6.07
CA SER A 287 -13.82 -8.58 -5.83
C SER A 287 -14.05 -9.51 -7.01
N GLU A 288 -13.92 -9.01 -8.24
CA GLU A 288 -14.06 -9.82 -9.46
C GLU A 288 -12.91 -10.80 -9.64
N ALA A 289 -11.67 -10.40 -9.39
CA ALA A 289 -10.51 -11.29 -9.43
C ALA A 289 -10.65 -12.47 -8.44
N LEU A 290 -11.10 -12.18 -7.21
CA LEU A 290 -11.31 -13.19 -6.18
C LEU A 290 -12.50 -14.10 -6.50
N ALA A 291 -13.66 -13.53 -6.84
CA ALA A 291 -14.87 -14.29 -7.12
C ALA A 291 -14.72 -15.23 -8.33
N TYR A 292 -14.04 -14.76 -9.37
CA TYR A 292 -13.82 -15.51 -10.61
C TYR A 292 -12.51 -16.29 -10.63
N LYS A 293 -11.74 -16.23 -9.54
CA LYS A 293 -10.46 -16.93 -9.37
C LYS A 293 -9.47 -16.63 -10.51
N VAL A 294 -9.42 -15.37 -10.92
CA VAL A 294 -8.50 -14.87 -11.95
C VAL A 294 -7.30 -14.21 -11.26
N PRO A 295 -6.07 -14.71 -11.47
CA PRO A 295 -4.87 -14.08 -10.95
C PRO A 295 -4.75 -12.62 -11.41
N LEU A 296 -4.52 -11.71 -10.46
CA LEU A 296 -4.34 -10.29 -10.68
C LEU A 296 -2.86 -9.91 -10.59
N VAL A 297 -2.29 -9.51 -11.72
CA VAL A 297 -1.06 -8.75 -11.77
C VAL A 297 -1.40 -7.29 -11.55
N PHE A 298 -0.91 -6.69 -10.48
CA PHE A 298 -1.25 -5.31 -10.13
C PHE A 298 -0.02 -4.41 -9.99
N VAL A 299 -0.25 -3.11 -10.16
CA VAL A 299 0.74 -2.07 -9.89
C VAL A 299 0.24 -1.19 -8.76
N ARG A 300 1.15 -0.84 -7.84
CA ARG A 300 0.81 -0.04 -6.67
C ARG A 300 0.37 1.36 -7.06
N ARG A 301 -0.54 1.91 -6.25
CA ARG A 301 -0.96 3.30 -6.36
C ARG A 301 -0.40 4.13 -5.22
N ASP A 302 0.24 5.22 -5.58
CA ASP A 302 0.80 6.14 -4.63
C ASP A 302 -0.32 6.88 -3.89
N TYR A 303 -0.21 6.91 -2.56
CA TYR A 303 -1.10 7.63 -1.65
C TYR A 303 -2.56 7.15 -1.65
N PHE A 304 -2.85 5.92 -2.09
CA PHE A 304 -4.18 5.35 -2.00
C PHE A 304 -4.34 4.41 -0.80
N ASN A 305 -4.83 4.96 0.32
CA ASN A 305 -4.78 4.30 1.64
C ASN A 305 -5.67 3.05 1.80
N GLU A 306 -6.61 2.81 0.89
CA GLU A 306 -7.39 1.55 0.84
C GLU A 306 -6.55 0.39 0.28
N GLU A 307 -5.58 0.68 -0.61
CA GLU A 307 -4.85 -0.33 -1.36
C GLU A 307 -4.17 -1.40 -0.50
N PRO A 308 -3.47 -1.06 0.61
CA PRO A 308 -2.78 -2.07 1.42
C PRO A 308 -3.74 -3.15 1.95
N PHE A 309 -4.99 -2.79 2.26
CA PHE A 309 -6.00 -3.71 2.78
C PHE A 309 -6.49 -4.67 1.69
N LEU A 310 -6.81 -4.14 0.51
CA LEU A 310 -7.21 -4.96 -0.63
C LEU A 310 -6.07 -5.86 -1.12
N ARG A 311 -4.84 -5.33 -1.17
CA ARG A 311 -3.64 -6.07 -1.52
C ARG A 311 -3.42 -7.26 -0.60
N ASN A 312 -3.42 -7.03 0.71
CA ASN A 312 -3.22 -8.10 1.70
C ASN A 312 -4.30 -9.19 1.56
N MET A 313 -5.55 -8.80 1.27
CA MET A 313 -6.61 -9.75 0.99
C MET A 313 -6.34 -10.58 -0.28
N ILE A 314 -5.94 -9.95 -1.39
CA ILE A 314 -5.61 -10.66 -2.64
C ILE A 314 -4.44 -11.64 -2.43
N GLU A 315 -3.40 -11.20 -1.72
CA GLU A 315 -2.23 -12.02 -1.42
C GLU A 315 -2.58 -13.19 -0.50
N HIS A 316 -3.43 -12.97 0.51
CA HIS A 316 -3.93 -14.01 1.41
C HIS A 316 -4.62 -15.16 0.64
N TYR A 317 -5.42 -14.83 -0.37
CA TYR A 317 -6.11 -15.80 -1.22
C TYR A 317 -5.29 -16.26 -2.45
N GLN A 318 -3.96 -16.04 -2.44
CA GLN A 318 -3.05 -16.46 -3.50
C GLN A 318 -3.48 -15.99 -4.91
N ALA A 319 -4.04 -14.78 -5.00
CA ALA A 319 -4.62 -14.25 -6.23
C ALA A 319 -3.84 -13.06 -6.81
N GLY A 320 -2.69 -12.69 -6.24
CA GLY A 320 -1.99 -11.44 -6.58
C GLY A 320 -0.52 -11.61 -6.94
N VAL A 321 -0.07 -10.85 -7.94
CA VAL A 321 1.34 -10.61 -8.23
C VAL A 321 1.57 -9.10 -8.38
N GLU A 322 2.38 -8.52 -7.50
CA GLU A 322 2.79 -7.12 -7.67
C GLU A 322 3.84 -6.99 -8.77
N MET A 323 3.60 -6.05 -9.69
CA MET A 323 4.55 -5.57 -10.68
C MET A 323 5.02 -4.17 -10.30
N ILE A 324 6.33 -3.94 -10.31
CA ILE A 324 6.89 -2.62 -10.04
C ILE A 324 6.57 -1.65 -11.19
N ARG A 325 6.38 -0.37 -10.87
CA ARG A 325 5.94 0.66 -11.83
C ARG A 325 6.88 0.76 -13.03
N ARG A 326 8.20 0.64 -12.82
CA ARG A 326 9.21 0.62 -13.90
C ARG A 326 8.86 -0.44 -14.95
N ASP A 327 8.73 -1.70 -14.54
CA ASP A 327 8.54 -2.85 -15.44
C ASP A 327 7.20 -2.76 -16.21
N LEU A 328 6.17 -2.15 -15.61
CA LEU A 328 4.93 -1.84 -16.30
C LEU A 328 5.18 -0.90 -17.50
N LEU A 329 5.89 0.20 -17.26
CA LEU A 329 6.08 1.26 -18.25
C LEU A 329 7.00 0.82 -19.40
N ILE A 330 8.06 0.06 -19.10
CA ILE A 330 8.99 -0.44 -20.11
C ILE A 330 8.53 -1.75 -20.77
N GLY A 331 7.45 -2.37 -20.26
CA GLY A 331 6.82 -3.54 -20.88
C GLY A 331 7.40 -4.90 -20.51
N HIS A 332 8.13 -5.00 -19.40
CA HIS A 332 8.70 -6.26 -18.92
C HIS A 332 7.65 -7.10 -18.17
N TRP A 333 6.49 -7.36 -18.78
CA TRP A 333 5.35 -7.97 -18.09
C TRP A 333 5.44 -9.50 -18.02
N ALA A 334 6.12 -10.14 -18.97
CA ALA A 334 6.14 -11.60 -19.11
C ALA A 334 6.50 -12.38 -17.83
N PRO A 335 7.52 -12.01 -17.04
CA PRO A 335 7.84 -12.72 -15.79
C PRO A 335 6.70 -12.68 -14.76
N TYR A 336 5.98 -11.56 -14.69
CA TYR A 336 4.85 -11.37 -13.77
C TYR A 336 3.62 -12.16 -14.23
N ILE A 337 3.33 -12.16 -15.53
CA ILE A 337 2.24 -12.93 -16.13
C ILE A 337 2.48 -14.43 -15.93
N GLN A 338 3.69 -14.91 -16.20
CA GLN A 338 4.05 -16.32 -16.00
C GLN A 338 3.92 -16.74 -14.53
N ARG A 339 4.34 -15.88 -13.59
CA ARG A 339 4.14 -16.11 -12.16
C ARG A 339 2.65 -16.15 -11.80
N ALA A 340 1.84 -15.26 -12.35
CA ALA A 340 0.40 -15.20 -12.08
C ALA A 340 -0.31 -16.48 -12.55
N VAL A 341 0.07 -17.04 -13.70
CA VAL A 341 -0.46 -18.32 -14.21
C VAL A 341 -0.18 -19.50 -13.27
N ALA A 342 0.93 -19.46 -12.53
CA ALA A 342 1.29 -20.51 -11.58
C ALA A 342 0.54 -20.40 -10.24
N LEU A 343 -0.17 -19.29 -10.00
CA LEU A 343 -0.97 -19.10 -8.79
C LEU A 343 -2.21 -20.01 -8.81
N LYS A 344 -2.71 -20.32 -7.60
CA LYS A 344 -3.95 -21.07 -7.39
C LYS A 344 -4.87 -20.23 -6.51
N PRO A 345 -5.60 -19.26 -7.08
CA PRO A 345 -6.50 -18.41 -6.31
C PRO A 345 -7.47 -19.25 -5.47
N SER A 346 -7.46 -19.02 -4.16
CA SER A 346 -8.09 -19.89 -3.17
C SER A 346 -9.25 -19.21 -2.43
N TYR A 347 -9.86 -18.18 -3.02
CA TYR A 347 -11.00 -17.52 -2.40
C TYR A 347 -12.14 -18.51 -2.14
N ASP A 348 -12.54 -18.60 -0.87
CA ASP A 348 -13.53 -19.53 -0.34
C ASP A 348 -14.65 -18.83 0.44
N GLY A 349 -14.63 -17.50 0.51
CA GLY A 349 -15.72 -16.69 1.08
C GLY A 349 -16.96 -16.65 0.19
N GLY A 350 -18.09 -16.23 0.77
CA GLY A 350 -19.34 -16.06 0.01
C GLY A 350 -19.27 -14.88 -0.97
N VAL A 351 -19.94 -15.03 -2.11
CA VAL A 351 -20.02 -14.01 -3.19
C VAL A 351 -21.41 -13.38 -3.35
N ASN A 352 -22.33 -13.69 -2.44
CA ASN A 352 -23.71 -13.17 -2.43
C ASN A 352 -23.85 -11.91 -1.56
N GLY A 353 -22.78 -11.13 -1.39
CA GLY A 353 -22.77 -9.96 -0.51
C GLY A 353 -23.83 -8.93 -0.87
N GLY A 354 -24.10 -8.73 -2.17
CA GLY A 354 -25.12 -7.78 -2.64
C GLY A 354 -26.53 -8.15 -2.18
N GLU A 355 -26.87 -9.44 -2.21
CA GLU A 355 -28.13 -9.97 -1.72
C GLU A 355 -28.25 -9.84 -0.20
N VAL A 356 -27.21 -10.22 0.54
CA VAL A 356 -27.19 -10.13 2.00
C VAL A 356 -27.31 -8.69 2.46
N ALA A 357 -26.57 -7.77 1.83
CA ALA A 357 -26.66 -6.33 2.12
C ALA A 357 -28.08 -5.79 1.84
N ALA A 358 -28.68 -6.13 0.70
CA ALA A 358 -30.04 -5.70 0.36
C ALA A 358 -31.08 -6.18 1.39
N ARG A 359 -30.96 -7.43 1.87
CA ARG A 359 -31.84 -7.96 2.93
C ARG A 359 -31.67 -7.21 4.25
N LEU A 360 -30.42 -6.96 4.68
CA LEU A 360 -30.15 -6.18 5.89
C LEU A 360 -30.74 -4.76 5.82
N LEU A 361 -30.63 -4.12 4.66
CA LEU A 361 -31.22 -2.80 4.41
C LEU A 361 -32.74 -2.84 4.47
N GLN A 362 -33.37 -3.86 3.86
CA GLN A 362 -34.81 -4.08 3.94
C GLN A 362 -35.28 -4.28 5.38
N ASP A 363 -34.65 -5.17 6.13
CA ASP A 363 -35.01 -5.49 7.52
C ASP A 363 -34.84 -4.26 8.42
N THR A 364 -33.82 -3.45 8.17
CA THR A 364 -33.60 -2.19 8.90
C THR A 364 -34.69 -1.16 8.59
N ALA A 365 -35.06 -1.00 7.32
CA ALA A 365 -36.15 -0.11 6.91
C ALA A 365 -37.51 -0.54 7.51
N LEU A 366 -37.71 -1.83 7.74
CA LEU A 366 -38.89 -2.39 8.43
C LEU A 366 -38.82 -2.31 9.96
N GLY A 367 -37.73 -1.78 10.53
CA GLY A 367 -37.55 -1.66 11.97
C GLY A 367 -37.14 -2.95 12.70
N GLN A 368 -36.69 -3.98 11.97
CA GLN A 368 -36.31 -5.27 12.56
C GLN A 368 -34.91 -5.28 13.17
N TYR A 369 -34.07 -4.32 12.78
CA TYR A 369 -32.78 -4.05 13.40
C TYR A 369 -32.83 -2.71 14.15
N HIS A 370 -32.37 -2.71 15.39
CA HIS A 370 -32.18 -1.50 16.22
C HIS A 370 -30.72 -1.41 16.66
N ALA A 371 -30.05 -0.31 16.33
CA ALA A 371 -28.71 -0.04 16.84
C ALA A 371 -28.74 0.32 18.33
N SER A 372 -27.58 0.21 18.97
CA SER A 372 -27.45 0.52 20.38
C SER A 372 -27.43 2.04 20.61
N HIS A 373 -28.31 2.58 21.46
CA HIS A 373 -28.43 4.03 21.69
C HIS A 373 -27.09 4.67 22.07
N GLY A 374 -26.66 5.69 21.32
CA GLY A 374 -25.56 6.60 21.69
C GLY A 374 -24.68 7.07 20.52
N LEU A 375 -24.64 8.39 20.30
CA LEU A 375 -23.73 9.09 19.39
C LEU A 375 -22.32 9.11 19.99
N SER A 376 -21.30 8.61 19.28
CA SER A 376 -19.92 8.56 19.80
C SER A 376 -18.78 8.74 18.79
N GLY A 377 -19.07 9.02 17.51
CA GLY A 377 -18.06 9.01 16.43
C GLY A 377 -16.86 9.93 16.69
N ALA A 378 -17.08 11.19 17.06
CA ALA A 378 -16.00 12.12 17.38
C ALA A 378 -15.19 11.71 18.63
N ARG A 379 -15.79 11.02 19.60
CA ARG A 379 -15.06 10.52 20.77
C ARG A 379 -14.20 9.31 20.42
N ARG A 380 -14.71 8.40 19.58
CA ARG A 380 -13.98 7.24 19.06
C ARG A 380 -12.83 7.64 18.16
N LEU A 381 -13.05 8.62 17.29
CA LEU A 381 -11.98 9.18 16.48
C LEU A 381 -10.93 9.86 17.37
N ARG A 382 -11.32 10.48 18.48
CA ARG A 382 -10.36 11.03 19.44
C ARG A 382 -9.54 9.95 20.10
N ASP A 383 -10.15 8.86 20.55
CA ASP A 383 -9.41 7.72 21.07
C ASP A 383 -8.52 7.09 19.98
N ALA A 384 -8.98 7.04 18.73
CA ALA A 384 -8.20 6.54 17.61
C ALA A 384 -7.06 7.48 17.17
N ILE A 385 -7.21 8.81 17.22
CA ILE A 385 -6.21 9.81 16.81
C ILE A 385 -5.23 10.11 17.95
N VAL A 386 -5.71 10.23 19.20
CA VAL A 386 -4.87 10.39 20.41
C VAL A 386 -4.00 9.15 20.63
N LEU A 387 -4.40 7.99 20.07
CA LEU A 387 -3.61 6.75 20.07
C LEU A 387 -2.99 6.39 18.70
N GLY A 388 -3.36 7.08 17.61
CA GLY A 388 -3.15 6.62 16.22
C GLY A 388 -2.28 7.49 15.33
N TYR A 389 -1.45 8.38 15.91
CA TYR A 389 -0.23 8.85 15.22
C TYR A 389 0.86 7.77 15.11
N GLN A 390 0.55 6.57 15.61
CA GLN A 390 1.01 5.25 15.16
C GLN A 390 -0.20 4.31 15.26
N LEU A 391 -0.56 3.61 14.18
CA LEU A 391 -1.28 2.34 14.31
C LEU A 391 -0.34 1.28 14.93
N GLN A 392 0.22 1.54 16.11
CA GLN A 392 0.77 0.52 16.98
C GLN A 392 -0.29 0.25 18.05
N ARG A 393 -0.85 -0.96 17.99
CA ARG A 393 -1.88 -1.45 18.93
C ARG A 393 -1.44 -1.19 20.37
N ILE A 394 -2.34 -0.61 21.18
CA ILE A 394 -2.33 -0.84 22.62
C ILE A 394 -3.03 -2.17 22.85
N ILE A 395 -2.32 -3.11 23.49
CA ILE A 395 -2.88 -4.41 23.90
C ILE A 395 -4.11 -4.15 24.79
N GLY A 396 -5.28 -4.63 24.39
CA GLY A 396 -6.53 -4.55 25.17
C GLY A 396 -7.58 -3.53 24.70
N LYS A 397 -7.37 -2.81 23.59
CA LYS A 397 -8.42 -2.02 22.91
C LYS A 397 -8.45 -2.36 21.42
N ASP A 398 -9.15 -3.44 21.08
CA ASP A 398 -9.14 -3.97 19.72
C ASP A 398 -10.03 -3.14 18.78
N ILE A 399 -9.39 -2.44 17.83
CA ILE A 399 -10.03 -2.08 16.57
C ILE A 399 -10.21 -3.39 15.79
N ALA A 400 -11.42 -3.64 15.28
CA ALA A 400 -11.80 -4.86 14.56
C ALA A 400 -11.12 -4.99 13.19
N ILE A 401 -9.79 -5.07 13.17
CA ILE A 401 -8.95 -5.34 12.00
C ILE A 401 -9.00 -6.84 11.71
N PRO A 402 -9.22 -7.26 10.45
CA PRO A 402 -9.44 -8.67 10.14
C PRO A 402 -8.17 -9.50 10.33
N ALA A 403 -8.35 -10.80 10.56
CA ALA A 403 -7.25 -11.72 10.83
C ALA A 403 -6.18 -11.72 9.71
N TRP A 404 -6.60 -11.64 8.44
CA TRP A 404 -5.69 -11.59 7.28
C TRP A 404 -4.78 -10.35 7.29
N TYR A 405 -5.20 -9.24 7.92
CA TYR A 405 -4.34 -8.07 8.09
C TYR A 405 -3.49 -8.16 9.37
N SER A 406 -4.06 -8.71 10.46
CA SER A 406 -3.38 -8.84 11.75
C SER A 406 -2.17 -9.79 11.71
N LEU A 407 -2.19 -10.83 10.87
CA LEU A 407 -1.07 -11.77 10.73
C LEU A 407 0.22 -11.09 10.25
N ALA A 408 0.14 -10.12 9.32
CA ALA A 408 1.30 -9.36 8.86
C ALA A 408 1.88 -8.44 9.95
N GLN A 409 1.04 -7.92 10.85
CA GLN A 409 1.44 -6.97 11.90
C GLN A 409 1.99 -7.66 13.16
N ASN A 410 1.40 -8.79 13.57
CA ASN A 410 1.79 -9.51 14.79
C ASN A 410 3.23 -10.04 14.72
N GLU A 411 3.72 -10.41 13.53
CA GLU A 411 5.12 -10.80 13.35
C GLU A 411 6.07 -9.63 13.63
N LEU A 412 5.72 -8.40 13.26
CA LEU A 412 6.53 -7.21 13.55
C LEU A 412 6.51 -6.80 15.03
N SER A 413 5.34 -6.91 15.68
CA SER A 413 5.20 -6.62 17.12
C SER A 413 5.98 -7.62 17.98
N SER A 414 6.03 -8.89 17.60
CA SER A 414 6.84 -9.91 18.30
C SER A 414 8.34 -9.65 18.26
N ARG A 415 8.82 -8.85 17.29
CA ARG A 415 10.24 -8.55 17.05
C ARG A 415 10.71 -7.25 17.66
N THR A 416 9.77 -6.39 18.05
CA THR A 416 10.01 -5.16 18.81
C THR A 416 9.70 -5.34 20.30
N GLN A 417 9.02 -6.43 20.69
CA GLN A 417 8.80 -6.79 22.09
C GLN A 417 10.06 -7.38 22.72
N LEU A 418 10.52 -6.74 23.80
CA LEU A 418 11.28 -7.41 24.85
C LEU A 418 10.43 -8.54 25.45
N PRO A 419 11.02 -9.65 25.92
CA PRO A 419 10.35 -10.55 26.84
C PRO A 419 9.88 -9.73 28.05
N ASN A 420 8.63 -9.92 28.47
CA ASN A 420 8.12 -9.33 29.70
C ASN A 420 9.09 -9.63 30.86
N LYS A 421 9.26 -8.64 31.75
CA LYS A 421 10.17 -8.66 32.91
C LYS A 421 9.77 -9.65 34.02
N GLU A 422 8.90 -10.61 33.75
CA GLU A 422 8.51 -11.65 34.69
C GLU A 422 8.71 -13.01 34.02
N VAL A 423 9.51 -13.86 34.69
CA VAL A 423 10.10 -15.11 34.22
C VAL A 423 11.39 -14.94 33.39
N VAL A 424 12.40 -14.30 34.01
CA VAL A 424 13.79 -14.65 33.71
C VAL A 424 14.05 -16.02 34.35
N ASP A 425 13.75 -17.07 33.60
CA ASP A 425 14.30 -18.38 33.90
C ASP A 425 15.75 -18.38 33.37
N ASN A 426 16.71 -18.29 34.29
CA ASN A 426 18.16 -18.15 34.06
C ASN A 426 18.80 -19.36 33.32
N SER A 427 18.00 -20.24 32.72
CA SER A 427 18.44 -21.48 32.08
C SER A 427 18.46 -21.43 30.55
N SER A 428 17.98 -20.35 29.91
CA SER A 428 17.89 -20.26 28.42
C SER A 428 18.91 -19.33 27.74
N LEU A 429 19.69 -18.55 28.50
CA LEU A 429 20.73 -17.63 27.99
C LEU A 429 22.04 -18.31 27.58
N THR A 430 22.07 -19.65 27.43
CA THR A 430 23.28 -20.42 27.11
C THR A 430 23.24 -21.12 25.75
N LYS A 431 22.23 -20.86 24.91
CA LYS A 431 22.21 -21.28 23.49
C LYS A 431 22.54 -20.11 22.55
N GLU A 432 23.49 -19.27 22.95
CA GLU A 432 24.02 -18.18 22.12
C GLU A 432 25.03 -18.78 21.12
N ASN A 433 24.79 -18.63 19.81
CA ASN A 433 25.65 -19.00 18.65
C ASN A 433 25.36 -20.27 17.81
N ASP A 434 24.16 -20.87 17.83
CA ASP A 434 23.94 -22.07 16.99
C ASP A 434 23.73 -21.80 15.47
N TYR A 435 23.69 -20.54 15.01
CA TYR A 435 23.31 -20.23 13.61
C TYR A 435 24.33 -19.43 12.79
N PHE A 436 25.07 -18.49 13.41
CA PHE A 436 26.13 -17.73 12.75
C PHE A 436 27.33 -17.59 13.68
N ALA A 437 28.53 -17.82 13.14
CA ALA A 437 29.79 -17.48 13.78
C ALA A 437 30.16 -16.02 13.49
N ILE A 438 30.46 -15.24 14.53
CA ILE A 438 31.00 -13.89 14.37
C ILE A 438 32.50 -14.01 14.03
N LEU A 439 32.86 -13.68 12.79
CA LEU A 439 34.23 -13.70 12.28
C LEU A 439 35.02 -12.48 12.75
N HIS A 440 34.37 -11.31 12.78
CA HIS A 440 34.95 -10.04 13.20
C HIS A 440 33.93 -9.18 13.96
N GLY A 441 34.39 -8.47 15.00
CA GLY A 441 33.55 -7.60 15.85
C GLY A 441 32.95 -8.33 17.07
N ASP A 442 32.09 -7.63 17.81
CA ASP A 442 31.19 -8.18 18.83
C ASP A 442 29.82 -7.45 18.83
N HIS A 443 28.76 -8.11 19.28
CA HIS A 443 27.42 -7.55 19.44
C HIS A 443 27.27 -6.64 20.67
N GLN A 444 28.34 -6.43 21.45
CA GLN A 444 28.44 -5.48 22.58
C GLN A 444 27.37 -5.68 23.68
N GLY A 445 26.80 -6.89 23.78
CA GLY A 445 25.70 -7.18 24.70
C GLY A 445 24.37 -6.45 24.40
N LEU A 446 24.22 -5.88 23.19
CA LEU A 446 23.04 -5.11 22.80
C LEU A 446 21.85 -6.02 22.44
N PRO A 447 20.70 -5.95 23.16
CA PRO A 447 19.58 -6.87 22.93
C PRO A 447 18.91 -6.74 21.55
N ASP A 448 18.90 -5.54 20.98
CA ASP A 448 18.34 -5.27 19.65
C ASP A 448 19.19 -5.89 18.53
N THR A 449 20.52 -5.89 18.68
CA THR A 449 21.45 -6.60 17.78
C THR A 449 21.25 -8.11 17.84
N LEU A 450 21.10 -8.67 19.03
CA LEU A 450 20.78 -10.11 19.20
C LEU A 450 19.42 -10.46 18.56
N GLY A 451 18.42 -9.59 18.72
CA GLY A 451 17.12 -9.74 18.06
C GLY A 451 17.22 -9.71 16.53
N PHE A 452 18.09 -8.85 15.98
CA PHE A 452 18.35 -8.80 14.54
C PHE A 452 19.06 -10.06 14.02
N LEU A 453 20.08 -10.56 14.73
CA LEU A 453 20.75 -11.82 14.41
C LEU A 453 19.79 -13.02 14.42
N LYS A 454 18.92 -13.09 15.43
CA LYS A 454 17.87 -14.11 15.49
C LYS A 454 16.92 -14.01 14.30
N SER A 455 16.55 -12.79 13.90
CA SER A 455 15.71 -12.58 12.72
C SER A 455 16.38 -13.07 11.43
N LEU A 456 17.70 -12.85 11.27
CA LEU A 456 18.47 -13.39 10.15
C LEU A 456 18.48 -14.92 10.14
N ALA A 457 18.67 -15.55 11.29
CA ALA A 457 18.64 -17.01 11.42
C ALA A 457 17.24 -17.58 11.12
N GLU A 458 16.18 -16.90 11.54
CA GLU A 458 14.81 -17.26 11.19
C GLU A 458 14.59 -17.21 9.67
N ILE A 459 15.05 -16.16 8.99
CA ILE A 459 14.98 -16.03 7.52
C ILE A 459 15.72 -17.19 6.84
N GLN A 460 16.93 -17.53 7.29
CA GLN A 460 17.69 -18.66 6.75
C GLN A 460 16.94 -19.99 6.92
N SER A 461 16.43 -20.25 8.13
CA SER A 461 15.71 -21.50 8.44
C SER A 461 14.42 -21.67 7.63
N SER A 462 13.79 -20.55 7.28
CA SER A 462 12.55 -20.49 6.51
C SER A 462 12.70 -20.91 5.04
N CYS A 463 13.94 -21.03 4.54
CA CYS A 463 14.26 -21.61 3.23
C CYS A 463 14.07 -23.13 3.17
N SER A 464 13.88 -23.82 4.31
CA SER A 464 13.71 -25.27 4.37
C SER A 464 12.26 -25.70 4.13
N PRO A 465 11.96 -26.64 3.21
CA PRO A 465 10.59 -26.97 2.79
C PRO A 465 9.66 -27.56 3.87
N GLN A 466 10.19 -27.89 5.06
CA GLN A 466 9.49 -28.62 6.11
C GLN A 466 8.72 -27.71 7.10
N ASN A 467 8.90 -26.38 7.05
CA ASN A 467 8.30 -25.42 8.01
C ASN A 467 7.24 -24.46 7.41
N ASN A 468 6.55 -24.87 6.34
CA ASN A 468 5.57 -24.06 5.59
C ASN A 468 4.25 -23.70 6.33
N ASN A 469 4.17 -23.87 7.65
CA ASN A 469 2.93 -23.62 8.41
C ASN A 469 2.75 -22.17 8.89
N LYS A 470 3.70 -21.25 8.63
CA LYS A 470 3.56 -19.82 8.93
C LYS A 470 3.46 -19.01 7.63
N PHE A 471 2.53 -18.06 7.60
CA PHE A 471 2.36 -17.10 6.50
C PHE A 471 3.58 -16.18 6.47
N GLN A 472 4.55 -16.44 5.59
CA GLN A 472 5.77 -15.62 5.48
C GLN A 472 5.46 -14.30 4.76
N THR A 473 5.85 -13.17 5.34
CA THR A 473 5.65 -11.86 4.69
C THR A 473 6.53 -11.69 3.44
N ARG A 474 6.22 -10.72 2.58
CA ARG A 474 6.93 -10.55 1.31
C ARG A 474 8.36 -10.09 1.52
N GLU A 475 8.56 -9.25 2.53
CA GLU A 475 9.87 -8.84 3.02
C GLU A 475 10.74 -10.05 3.39
N HIS A 476 10.18 -11.07 4.06
CA HIS A 476 10.89 -12.30 4.42
C HIS A 476 11.29 -13.12 3.20
N LEU A 477 10.33 -13.37 2.33
CA LEU A 477 10.56 -14.15 1.11
C LEU A 477 11.61 -13.47 0.22
N ALA A 478 11.58 -12.15 0.13
CA ALA A 478 12.56 -11.38 -0.63
C ALA A 478 13.96 -11.44 -0.02
N ALA A 479 14.07 -11.29 1.31
CA ALA A 479 15.34 -11.36 2.03
C ALA A 479 15.95 -12.77 1.97
N ALA A 480 15.11 -13.81 2.16
CA ALA A 480 15.52 -15.21 2.06
C ALA A 480 16.09 -15.57 0.68
N ALA A 481 15.52 -14.97 -0.37
CA ALA A 481 15.89 -15.26 -1.75
C ALA A 481 17.13 -14.52 -2.26
N MET A 482 17.61 -13.47 -1.57
CA MET A 482 18.75 -12.66 -2.06
C MET A 482 20.11 -13.02 -1.46
N PHE A 483 20.14 -13.58 -0.24
CA PHE A 483 21.41 -13.95 0.42
C PHE A 483 21.91 -15.34 0.00
N ASN A 484 23.21 -15.44 -0.21
CA ASN A 484 23.94 -16.71 -0.18
C ASN A 484 24.39 -16.98 1.25
N TRP A 485 23.60 -17.75 1.99
CA TRP A 485 23.79 -17.94 3.43
C TRP A 485 25.14 -18.59 3.79
N GLU A 486 25.74 -19.35 2.88
CA GLU A 486 27.06 -19.99 3.07
C GLU A 486 28.24 -19.03 2.92
N GLU A 487 28.01 -17.79 2.52
CA GLU A 487 29.03 -16.75 2.31
C GLU A 487 28.91 -15.66 3.39
N GLU A 488 29.97 -14.85 3.53
CA GLU A 488 30.05 -13.81 4.56
C GLU A 488 28.93 -12.76 4.44
N ILE A 489 28.42 -12.31 5.59
CA ILE A 489 27.45 -11.19 5.69
C ILE A 489 28.01 -10.15 6.65
N PHE A 490 28.07 -8.89 6.21
CA PHE A 490 28.49 -7.77 7.05
C PHE A 490 27.27 -7.10 7.65
N LEU A 491 27.35 -6.74 8.92
CA LEU A 491 26.30 -6.11 9.68
C LEU A 491 26.78 -4.76 10.19
N SER A 492 25.90 -3.78 10.22
CA SER A 492 26.11 -2.54 10.93
C SER A 492 24.88 -2.17 11.76
N ARG A 493 25.10 -1.37 12.80
CA ARG A 493 24.05 -0.79 13.64
C ARG A 493 24.30 0.69 13.81
N ALA A 494 23.27 1.53 13.65
CA ALA A 494 23.31 2.96 13.93
C ALA A 494 22.09 3.39 14.77
N PRO A 495 22.26 3.94 15.99
CA PRO A 495 21.15 4.47 16.77
C PRO A 495 20.55 5.74 16.12
N GLY A 496 19.28 6.00 16.40
CA GLY A 496 18.69 7.33 16.20
C GLY A 496 19.32 8.35 17.16
N ARG A 497 18.94 9.62 17.03
CA ARG A 497 19.47 10.70 17.89
C ARG A 497 18.36 11.65 18.28
N LEU A 498 18.31 11.99 19.56
CA LEU A 498 17.48 13.07 20.09
C LEU A 498 18.33 14.34 20.18
N ASP A 499 17.78 15.47 19.70
CA ASP A 499 18.34 16.81 19.87
C ASP A 499 17.19 17.77 20.23
N VAL A 500 17.47 18.80 21.04
CA VAL A 500 16.50 19.83 21.44
C VAL A 500 15.92 20.58 20.25
N MET A 501 16.70 20.78 19.19
CA MET A 501 16.28 21.42 17.95
C MET A 501 15.50 20.44 17.03
N GLY A 502 15.47 19.14 17.35
CA GLY A 502 14.83 18.11 16.53
C GLY A 502 15.56 17.85 15.21
N GLY A 503 14.83 17.35 14.20
CA GLY A 503 15.42 16.90 12.92
C GLY A 503 16.19 17.97 12.12
N ILE A 504 16.03 19.27 12.42
CA ILE A 504 16.85 20.32 11.80
C ILE A 504 18.33 20.23 12.24
N ALA A 505 18.59 19.65 13.42
CA ALA A 505 19.94 19.46 13.95
C ALA A 505 20.77 18.46 13.15
N ASP A 506 20.11 17.55 12.42
CA ASP A 506 20.77 16.51 11.62
C ASP A 506 21.54 17.09 10.44
N TYR A 507 21.13 18.27 9.96
CA TYR A 507 21.68 18.87 8.75
C TYR A 507 22.25 20.29 8.96
N SER A 508 22.11 20.84 10.16
CA SER A 508 22.61 22.19 10.51
C SER A 508 23.91 22.19 11.33
N GLY A 509 24.41 21.02 11.72
CA GLY A 509 25.58 20.92 12.60
C GLY A 509 25.32 21.35 14.04
N SER A 510 24.05 21.49 14.45
CA SER A 510 23.67 21.70 15.86
C SER A 510 24.25 20.58 16.73
N LEU A 511 24.66 20.91 17.97
CA LEU A 511 25.20 19.99 18.98
C LEU A 511 24.48 20.16 20.33
N VAL A 512 23.24 20.66 20.33
CA VAL A 512 22.56 21.08 21.56
C VAL A 512 21.87 19.89 22.23
N LEU A 513 22.48 19.43 23.34
CA LEU A 513 21.92 18.39 24.23
C LEU A 513 21.55 17.09 23.49
N GLN A 514 22.51 16.57 22.73
CA GLN A 514 22.31 15.36 21.93
C GLN A 514 22.47 14.09 22.76
N MET A 515 21.61 13.11 22.48
CA MET A 515 21.73 11.76 23.05
C MET A 515 21.29 10.72 22.02
N PRO A 516 22.03 9.60 21.84
CA PRO A 516 21.56 8.50 21.02
C PRO A 516 20.28 7.90 21.60
N THR A 517 19.34 7.52 20.74
CA THR A 517 18.16 6.77 21.16
C THR A 517 18.52 5.31 21.39
N ARG A 518 17.72 4.63 22.21
CA ARG A 518 17.82 3.18 22.37
C ARG A 518 17.50 2.47 21.05
N GLU A 519 16.51 2.99 20.33
CA GLU A 519 16.09 2.52 19.02
C GLU A 519 17.19 2.78 17.98
N ALA A 520 17.44 1.77 17.13
CA ALA A 520 18.50 1.80 16.14
C ALA A 520 18.06 1.20 14.80
N CYS A 521 18.84 1.51 13.77
CA CYS A 521 18.80 0.90 12.46
C CYS A 521 19.90 -0.15 12.33
N HIS A 522 19.53 -1.33 11.87
CA HIS A 522 20.44 -2.42 11.54
C HIS A 522 20.44 -2.65 10.04
N VAL A 523 21.62 -2.86 9.48
CA VAL A 523 21.80 -3.18 8.06
C VAL A 523 22.65 -4.44 7.94
N ALA A 524 22.18 -5.42 7.17
CA ALA A 524 22.95 -6.57 6.73
C ALA A 524 23.27 -6.42 5.24
N ILE A 525 24.53 -6.59 4.85
CA ILE A 525 24.98 -6.50 3.47
C ILE A 525 25.80 -7.73 3.07
N GLN A 526 25.60 -8.18 1.84
CA GLN A 526 26.43 -9.20 1.22
C GLN A 526 26.85 -8.73 -0.17
N ARG A 527 28.15 -8.93 -0.47
CA ARG A 527 28.73 -8.68 -1.77
C ARG A 527 28.95 -10.01 -2.48
N ASN A 528 28.47 -10.14 -3.71
CA ASN A 528 28.68 -11.33 -4.53
C ASN A 528 29.12 -10.94 -5.94
N HIS A 529 30.01 -11.74 -6.52
CA HIS A 529 30.30 -11.65 -7.94
C HIS A 529 28.99 -11.74 -8.76
N PRO A 530 28.78 -10.94 -9.83
CA PRO A 530 27.50 -10.90 -10.55
C PRO A 530 26.99 -12.26 -11.03
N SER A 531 27.89 -13.19 -11.39
CA SER A 531 27.52 -14.55 -11.82
C SER A 531 27.07 -15.49 -10.68
N LYS A 532 27.38 -15.14 -9.43
CA LYS A 532 27.00 -15.91 -8.23
C LYS A 532 25.83 -15.28 -7.46
N GLN A 533 25.47 -14.04 -7.79
CA GLN A 533 24.40 -13.31 -7.11
C GLN A 533 23.04 -14.02 -7.31
N LYS A 534 22.31 -14.22 -6.20
CA LYS A 534 20.93 -14.70 -6.26
C LYS A 534 20.01 -13.54 -6.62
N LEU A 535 19.47 -13.56 -7.83
CA LEU A 535 18.55 -12.52 -8.32
C LEU A 535 17.09 -12.92 -8.13
N TRP A 536 16.25 -11.96 -7.79
CA TRP A 536 14.80 -12.15 -7.90
C TRP A 536 14.40 -12.37 -9.36
N LYS A 537 13.31 -13.11 -9.62
CA LYS A 537 12.91 -13.51 -10.98
C LYS A 537 12.78 -12.35 -11.97
N HIS A 538 12.26 -11.21 -11.52
CA HIS A 538 12.13 -10.02 -12.37
C HIS A 538 13.47 -9.33 -12.64
N ALA A 539 14.39 -9.34 -11.66
CA ALA A 539 15.77 -8.87 -11.84
C ALA A 539 16.58 -9.79 -12.76
N GLN A 540 16.42 -11.10 -12.59
CA GLN A 540 17.02 -12.10 -13.48
C GLN A 540 16.53 -11.94 -14.92
N ALA A 541 15.24 -11.66 -15.12
CA ALA A 541 14.67 -11.45 -16.45
C ALA A 541 15.17 -10.17 -17.15
N ARG A 542 15.79 -9.22 -16.43
CA ARG A 542 16.44 -8.04 -17.00
C ARG A 542 17.90 -8.26 -17.38
N GLN A 543 18.53 -9.32 -16.88
CA GLN A 543 19.92 -9.60 -17.19
C GLN A 543 20.12 -9.79 -18.69
N PRO A 544 21.23 -9.30 -19.26
CA PRO A 544 21.55 -9.52 -20.66
C PRO A 544 21.67 -11.03 -20.95
N LYS A 545 21.28 -11.44 -22.16
CA LYS A 545 21.38 -12.86 -22.56
C LYS A 545 22.84 -13.35 -22.58
N ASP A 546 23.75 -12.44 -22.88
CA ASP A 546 25.19 -12.69 -23.00
C ASP A 546 25.96 -11.90 -21.92
N GLY A 547 25.87 -12.33 -20.65
CA GLY A 547 26.64 -11.78 -19.54
C GLY A 547 25.87 -11.62 -18.23
N CYS A 548 26.50 -11.01 -17.23
CA CYS A 548 25.86 -10.62 -15.98
C CYS A 548 26.24 -9.18 -15.65
N THR A 549 25.26 -8.36 -15.29
CA THR A 549 25.49 -7.01 -14.76
C THR A 549 25.46 -7.04 -13.24
N ALA A 550 26.22 -6.15 -12.61
CA ALA A 550 26.18 -6.00 -11.17
C ALA A 550 24.85 -5.36 -10.75
N VAL A 551 24.11 -6.01 -9.85
CA VAL A 551 22.79 -5.58 -9.40
C VAL A 551 22.84 -5.19 -7.93
N LEU A 552 22.14 -4.11 -7.59
CA LEU A 552 21.83 -3.74 -6.22
C LEU A 552 20.42 -4.23 -5.88
N GLN A 553 20.28 -5.01 -4.81
CA GLN A 553 18.99 -5.46 -4.27
C GLN A 553 18.87 -5.01 -2.82
N ILE A 554 17.74 -4.36 -2.47
CA ILE A 554 17.49 -3.82 -1.14
C ILE A 554 16.14 -4.31 -0.64
N VAL A 555 16.12 -4.86 0.57
CA VAL A 555 14.90 -5.19 1.32
C VAL A 555 14.81 -4.28 2.53
N SER A 556 13.64 -3.68 2.76
CA SER A 556 13.37 -2.84 3.93
C SER A 556 12.26 -3.46 4.76
N PHE A 557 12.58 -3.85 5.98
CA PHE A 557 11.61 -4.39 6.92
C PHE A 557 10.66 -3.32 7.47
N GLY A 558 9.41 -3.71 7.74
CA GLY A 558 8.35 -2.81 8.22
C GLY A 558 7.74 -1.92 7.13
N SER A 559 8.09 -2.15 5.86
CA SER A 559 7.52 -1.46 4.71
C SER A 559 6.06 -1.80 4.45
N GLU A 560 5.64 -3.01 4.81
CA GLU A 560 4.26 -3.48 4.70
C GLU A 560 3.26 -2.72 5.59
N LEU A 561 3.74 -1.95 6.58
CA LEU A 561 2.91 -1.08 7.43
C LEU A 561 2.65 0.31 6.83
N GLY A 562 3.30 0.67 5.72
CA GLY A 562 3.15 1.95 5.06
C GLY A 562 2.90 1.82 3.55
N ASN A 563 2.80 2.95 2.86
CA ASN A 563 2.68 2.99 1.39
C ASN A 563 4.01 2.75 0.66
N ARG A 564 5.06 2.26 1.34
CA ARG A 564 6.37 2.01 0.73
C ARG A 564 6.54 0.57 0.21
N GLY A 565 7.28 0.43 -0.88
CA GLY A 565 7.79 -0.84 -1.43
C GLY A 565 8.67 -1.58 -0.42
N PRO A 566 8.46 -2.89 -0.15
CA PRO A 566 9.38 -3.66 0.69
C PRO A 566 10.72 -3.96 0.02
N THR A 567 10.76 -3.87 -1.30
CA THR A 567 11.90 -4.26 -2.14
C THR A 567 12.24 -3.18 -3.15
N PHE A 568 13.53 -2.99 -3.38
CA PHE A 568 14.07 -2.14 -4.44
C PHE A 568 15.19 -2.88 -5.16
N ASP A 569 15.30 -2.69 -6.48
CA ASP A 569 16.43 -3.18 -7.25
C ASP A 569 16.82 -2.23 -8.40
N MET A 570 18.10 -2.21 -8.74
CA MET A 570 18.64 -1.48 -9.89
C MET A 570 19.93 -2.11 -10.40
N ASP A 571 20.25 -1.88 -11.66
CA ASP A 571 21.58 -2.19 -12.17
C ASP A 571 22.56 -1.12 -11.64
N LEU A 572 23.71 -1.53 -11.11
CA LEU A 572 24.70 -0.58 -10.59
C LEU A 572 25.27 0.33 -11.70
N SER A 573 25.19 -0.10 -12.96
CA SER A 573 25.51 0.74 -14.11
C SER A 573 24.59 1.94 -14.27
N ASP A 574 23.39 1.93 -13.69
CA ASP A 574 22.48 3.08 -13.72
C ASP A 574 23.04 4.29 -12.93
N PHE A 575 24.02 4.05 -12.04
CA PHE A 575 24.76 5.11 -11.38
C PHE A 575 25.94 5.65 -12.19
N VAL A 576 26.20 5.12 -13.38
CA VAL A 576 27.34 5.52 -14.22
C VAL A 576 26.85 6.04 -15.57
N GLU A 577 27.31 7.22 -15.95
CA GLU A 577 27.07 7.83 -17.26
C GLU A 577 28.40 8.35 -17.80
N ASP A 578 28.72 8.01 -19.05
CA ASP A 578 30.00 8.35 -19.69
C ASP A 578 31.26 7.96 -18.87
N GLY A 579 31.15 6.85 -18.12
CA GLY A 579 32.24 6.32 -17.27
C GLY A 579 32.45 7.08 -15.95
N GLN A 580 31.57 8.01 -15.60
CA GLN A 580 31.59 8.76 -14.34
C GLN A 580 30.29 8.53 -13.54
N PRO A 581 30.32 8.67 -12.20
CA PRO A 581 29.10 8.64 -11.40
C PRO A 581 28.11 9.72 -11.85
N ILE A 582 26.81 9.39 -11.87
CA ILE A 582 25.77 10.37 -12.18
C ILE A 582 25.72 11.48 -11.13
N THR A 583 25.20 12.65 -11.51
CA THR A 583 25.03 13.76 -10.55
C THR A 583 23.96 13.44 -9.51
N TYR A 584 24.07 14.04 -8.31
CA TYR A 584 23.05 13.92 -7.26
C TYR A 584 21.67 14.38 -7.72
N GLU A 585 21.59 15.38 -8.62
CA GLU A 585 20.33 15.82 -9.21
C GLU A 585 19.68 14.73 -10.09
N LYS A 586 20.48 14.04 -10.92
CA LYS A 586 19.99 12.92 -11.72
C LYS A 586 19.52 11.77 -10.84
N ALA A 587 20.27 11.45 -9.78
CA ALA A 587 19.87 10.43 -8.81
C ALA A 587 18.58 10.81 -8.07
N TYR A 588 18.45 12.06 -7.61
CA TYR A 588 17.22 12.57 -6.99
C TYR A 588 16.03 12.40 -7.94
N ASN A 589 16.17 12.84 -9.18
CA ASN A 589 15.13 12.72 -10.20
C ASN A 589 14.81 11.26 -10.54
N TYR A 590 15.78 10.34 -10.44
CA TYR A 590 15.56 8.91 -10.63
C TYR A 590 14.69 8.33 -9.50
N PHE A 591 15.08 8.53 -8.24
CA PHE A 591 14.33 8.00 -7.09
C PHE A 591 12.98 8.69 -6.87
N ALA A 592 12.80 9.93 -7.34
CA ALA A 592 11.54 10.65 -7.25
C ALA A 592 10.44 10.12 -8.20
N ARG A 593 10.79 9.27 -9.18
CA ARG A 593 9.83 8.72 -10.17
C ARG A 593 8.82 7.74 -9.58
N ASP A 594 9.21 7.02 -8.52
CA ASP A 594 8.38 6.03 -7.86
C ASP A 594 8.33 6.36 -6.35
N PRO A 595 7.28 7.06 -5.89
CA PRO A 595 7.09 7.39 -4.48
C PRO A 595 7.14 6.19 -3.55
N ALA A 596 6.64 5.01 -3.96
CA ALA A 596 6.70 3.79 -3.18
C ALA A 596 8.15 3.29 -2.99
N GLN A 597 9.05 3.56 -3.92
CA GLN A 597 10.47 3.17 -3.85
C GLN A 597 11.43 4.31 -3.49
N LYS A 598 10.94 5.54 -3.32
CA LYS A 598 11.76 6.73 -3.02
C LYS A 598 12.66 6.57 -1.79
N TRP A 599 12.23 5.78 -0.80
CA TRP A 599 13.02 5.49 0.40
C TRP A 599 14.37 4.82 0.08
N ALA A 600 14.48 4.12 -1.04
CA ALA A 600 15.72 3.47 -1.46
C ALA A 600 16.86 4.46 -1.68
N ALA A 601 16.55 5.75 -1.92
CA ALA A 601 17.55 6.81 -2.02
C ALA A 601 18.42 6.93 -0.75
N TYR A 602 17.87 6.67 0.44
CA TYR A 602 18.62 6.71 1.70
C TYR A 602 19.68 5.60 1.82
N VAL A 603 19.53 4.53 1.03
CA VAL A 603 20.39 3.34 1.09
C VAL A 603 21.25 3.26 -0.17
N ALA A 604 20.63 3.19 -1.35
CA ALA A 604 21.34 3.17 -2.63
C ALA A 604 22.15 4.45 -2.88
N GLY A 605 21.68 5.58 -2.35
CA GLY A 605 22.39 6.84 -2.40
C GLY A 605 23.75 6.83 -1.71
N THR A 606 23.93 6.02 -0.66
CA THR A 606 25.24 5.91 0.00
C THR A 606 26.27 5.31 -0.94
N ILE A 607 25.86 4.39 -1.82
CA ILE A 607 26.75 3.81 -2.84
C ILE A 607 27.19 4.90 -3.82
N LEU A 608 26.25 5.72 -4.33
CA LEU A 608 26.59 6.82 -5.22
C LEU A 608 27.53 7.84 -4.56
N VAL A 609 27.31 8.19 -3.29
CA VAL A 609 28.22 9.08 -2.53
C VAL A 609 29.63 8.47 -2.46
N LEU A 610 29.75 7.16 -2.19
CA LEU A 610 31.04 6.48 -2.17
C LEU A 610 31.73 6.43 -3.54
N MET A 611 30.95 6.31 -4.62
CA MET A 611 31.47 6.41 -5.99
C MET A 611 31.99 7.82 -6.31
N THR A 612 31.20 8.84 -5.98
CA THR A 612 31.49 10.23 -6.33
C THR A 612 32.59 10.84 -5.47
N GLU A 613 32.52 10.68 -4.15
CA GLU A 613 33.40 11.37 -3.20
C GLU A 613 34.69 10.61 -2.91
N LEU A 614 34.64 9.26 -2.97
CA LEU A 614 35.80 8.40 -2.65
C LEU A 614 36.34 7.66 -3.87
N GLY A 615 35.71 7.78 -5.05
CA GLY A 615 36.15 7.09 -6.26
C GLY A 615 36.03 5.56 -6.17
N ILE A 616 35.21 5.03 -5.25
CA ILE A 616 35.03 3.58 -5.09
C ILE A 616 34.26 3.04 -6.29
N ARG A 617 34.76 1.96 -6.90
CA ARG A 617 34.08 1.25 -7.98
C ARG A 617 33.39 -0.01 -7.44
N PHE A 618 32.13 -0.18 -7.82
CA PHE A 618 31.32 -1.33 -7.44
C PHE A 618 31.14 -2.24 -8.65
N GLU A 619 31.98 -3.27 -8.74
CA GLU A 619 31.94 -4.29 -9.83
C GLU A 619 31.14 -5.53 -9.43
N ASP A 620 30.99 -5.77 -8.12
CA ASP A 620 30.20 -6.84 -7.56
C ASP A 620 28.75 -6.43 -7.32
N SER A 621 27.85 -7.40 -7.31
CA SER A 621 26.46 -7.21 -6.89
C SER A 621 26.37 -7.05 -5.37
N ILE A 622 25.34 -6.34 -4.91
CA ILE A 622 25.17 -5.97 -3.50
C ILE A 622 23.74 -6.31 -3.07
N SER A 623 23.61 -7.11 -2.02
CA SER A 623 22.33 -7.40 -1.35
C SER A 623 22.30 -6.70 0.00
N ILE A 624 21.28 -5.89 0.27
CA ILE A 624 21.14 -5.11 1.50
C ILE A 624 19.79 -5.41 2.15
N LEU A 625 19.80 -5.78 3.43
CA LEU A 625 18.62 -5.84 4.29
C LEU A 625 18.68 -4.72 5.33
N VAL A 626 17.62 -3.91 5.41
CA VAL A 626 17.49 -2.81 6.37
C VAL A 626 16.37 -3.11 7.34
N SER A 627 16.62 -2.97 8.63
CA SER A 627 15.63 -3.10 9.70
C SER A 627 15.84 -1.98 10.72
N SER A 628 14.87 -1.07 10.84
CA SER A 628 14.98 0.09 11.75
C SER A 628 13.86 0.12 12.76
N GLY A 629 14.23 0.22 14.04
CA GLY A 629 13.33 0.54 15.14
C GLY A 629 13.19 2.05 15.38
N VAL A 630 13.95 2.89 14.67
CA VAL A 630 13.94 4.35 14.87
C VAL A 630 12.63 4.94 14.32
N PRO A 631 11.84 5.67 15.14
CA PRO A 631 10.58 6.23 14.67
C PRO A 631 10.73 7.18 13.47
N GLU A 632 9.97 6.89 12.41
CA GLU A 632 9.96 7.71 11.19
C GLU A 632 9.22 9.04 11.41
N GLY A 633 9.81 10.14 10.93
CA GLY A 633 9.18 11.46 10.95
C GLY A 633 8.95 12.05 12.34
N LYS A 634 9.57 11.50 13.39
CA LYS A 634 9.44 12.00 14.78
C LYS A 634 10.55 12.95 15.21
N GLY A 635 11.41 13.37 14.28
CA GLY A 635 12.52 14.28 14.59
C GLY A 635 13.63 13.64 15.43
N VAL A 636 13.80 12.31 15.32
CA VAL A 636 14.79 11.51 16.05
C VAL A 636 15.85 10.89 15.12
N SER A 637 16.14 11.58 14.01
CA SER A 637 17.21 11.22 13.05
C SER A 637 17.08 9.85 12.39
N SER A 638 15.86 9.40 12.06
CA SER A 638 15.63 8.09 11.40
C SER A 638 16.30 7.97 10.03
N SER A 639 16.32 9.03 9.22
CA SER A 639 17.03 9.03 7.92
C SER A 639 18.54 8.88 8.10
N ALA A 640 19.13 9.66 9.01
CA ALA A 640 20.56 9.62 9.28
C ALA A 640 20.99 8.25 9.83
N ALA A 641 20.20 7.63 10.71
CA ALA A 641 20.48 6.29 11.21
C ALA A 641 20.52 5.26 10.06
N VAL A 642 19.59 5.33 9.10
CA VAL A 642 19.58 4.45 7.92
C VAL A 642 20.79 4.69 7.02
N GLU A 643 21.09 5.95 6.71
CA GLU A 643 22.23 6.32 5.86
C GLU A 643 23.56 5.87 6.47
N VAL A 644 23.76 6.14 7.76
CA VAL A 644 25.02 5.79 8.44
C VAL A 644 25.17 4.28 8.59
N ALA A 645 24.12 3.54 8.97
CA ALA A 645 24.20 2.09 9.00
C ALA A 645 24.53 1.53 7.60
N SER A 646 23.83 1.99 6.57
CA SER A 646 24.03 1.52 5.19
C SER A 646 25.44 1.80 4.68
N MET A 647 25.91 3.05 4.79
CA MET A 647 27.24 3.45 4.35
C MET A 647 28.33 2.68 5.10
N THR A 648 28.19 2.53 6.42
CA THR A 648 29.14 1.79 7.25
C THR A 648 29.24 0.32 6.82
N ALA A 649 28.10 -0.33 6.58
CA ALA A 649 28.07 -1.71 6.11
C ALA A 649 28.69 -1.85 4.71
N VAL A 650 28.34 -0.97 3.77
CA VAL A 650 28.88 -0.98 2.40
C VAL A 650 30.40 -0.83 2.42
N ALA A 651 30.94 0.12 3.19
CA ALA A 651 32.38 0.31 3.23
C ALA A 651 33.12 -0.84 3.89
N ALA A 652 32.58 -1.40 4.98
CA ALA A 652 33.14 -2.59 5.61
C ALA A 652 33.23 -3.78 4.63
N ALA A 653 32.16 -4.03 3.86
CA ALA A 653 32.13 -5.08 2.84
C ALA A 653 33.11 -4.85 1.67
N HIS A 654 33.59 -3.62 1.49
CA HIS A 654 34.58 -3.25 0.47
C HIS A 654 35.98 -2.99 1.04
N GLY A 655 36.25 -3.43 2.27
CA GLY A 655 37.56 -3.29 2.91
C GLY A 655 37.96 -1.84 3.22
N THR A 656 36.98 -0.93 3.23
CA THR A 656 37.17 0.47 3.60
C THR A 656 36.67 0.67 5.02
N THR A 657 37.58 0.94 5.96
CA THR A 657 37.21 1.33 7.33
C THR A 657 36.98 2.82 7.42
N PHE A 658 35.80 3.23 7.89
CA PHE A 658 35.58 4.59 8.35
C PHE A 658 36.03 4.74 9.80
N ILE A 659 36.89 5.72 10.05
CA ILE A 659 37.02 6.32 11.38
C ILE A 659 36.39 7.70 11.26
N CYS A 660 35.15 7.85 11.70
CA CYS A 660 34.59 9.19 11.86
C CYS A 660 35.31 9.84 13.07
N ARG A 661 36.27 10.73 12.82
CA ARG A 661 36.95 11.45 13.90
C ARG A 661 36.18 12.72 14.24
N ILE A 662 35.93 12.92 15.52
CA ILE A 662 35.58 14.24 16.07
C ILE A 662 36.84 15.12 15.93
N PRO A 663 36.79 16.31 15.30
CA PRO A 663 37.95 17.18 15.23
C PRO A 663 38.17 17.83 16.60
N CYS A 664 39.05 17.23 17.40
CA CYS A 664 39.80 17.97 18.41
C CYS A 664 41.13 18.39 17.75
N SER A 665 41.31 19.70 17.59
CA SER A 665 42.52 20.40 17.11
C SER A 665 42.65 20.67 15.60
N THR A 666 42.93 21.94 15.33
CA THR A 666 43.22 22.56 14.05
C THR A 666 44.59 22.12 13.53
N THR A 667 44.66 21.07 12.71
CA THR A 667 45.64 20.88 11.61
C THR A 667 45.71 19.40 11.20
N THR A 668 44.87 18.93 10.27
CA THR A 668 45.22 17.94 9.22
C THR A 668 44.02 17.68 8.32
N THR A 669 44.28 17.33 7.06
CA THR A 669 43.41 17.07 5.92
C THR A 669 41.96 16.65 6.26
N ASN A 670 41.00 17.53 5.95
CA ASN A 670 39.58 17.40 6.27
C ASN A 670 38.89 16.39 5.33
N PHE A 671 38.26 15.35 5.90
CA PHE A 671 37.27 14.51 5.21
C PHE A 671 35.87 14.92 5.69
N SER A 672 35.04 15.44 4.79
CA SER A 672 33.67 15.93 5.08
C SER A 672 32.67 15.13 4.25
N PHE A 673 31.84 14.28 4.86
CA PHE A 673 30.76 13.58 4.17
C PHE A 673 29.51 14.46 4.08
N ILE A 674 28.87 14.48 2.91
CA ILE A 674 27.68 15.26 2.58
C ILE A 674 26.49 14.31 2.40
N MET A 675 25.44 14.48 3.21
CA MET A 675 24.15 13.78 3.14
C MET A 675 23.15 14.63 2.34
N ILE A 676 23.03 14.40 1.04
CA ILE A 676 22.10 15.16 0.17
C ILE A 676 21.42 14.20 -0.80
N LEU A 677 20.28 13.64 -0.43
CA LEU A 677 19.34 13.11 -1.43
C LEU A 677 17.86 13.41 -1.14
N ASN A 678 17.48 14.11 -0.07
CA ASN A 678 16.06 14.37 0.18
C ASN A 678 15.64 15.68 0.86
N LEU A 679 16.52 16.68 0.97
CA LEU A 679 16.13 18.01 1.46
C LEU A 679 16.49 19.10 0.44
N TYR A 680 15.45 19.58 -0.22
CA TYR A 680 15.35 20.74 -1.13
C TYR A 680 15.90 20.62 -2.57
N PRO A 681 15.09 20.98 -3.58
CA PRO A 681 15.62 21.53 -4.82
C PRO A 681 16.09 22.96 -4.54
N GLN A 682 17.35 23.27 -4.91
CA GLN A 682 17.93 24.59 -5.20
C GLN A 682 18.93 25.26 -4.21
N THR A 683 20.06 25.69 -4.81
CA THR A 683 20.74 27.00 -4.67
C THR A 683 21.70 27.32 -3.52
N THR A 684 22.11 26.38 -2.67
CA THR A 684 23.20 26.67 -1.71
C THR A 684 24.57 26.33 -2.32
N PRO A 685 25.53 27.28 -2.43
CA PRO A 685 26.88 26.98 -2.91
C PRO A 685 27.53 25.92 -2.01
N LEU A 686 28.15 24.89 -2.61
CA LEU A 686 28.90 23.82 -1.94
C LEU A 686 29.89 24.34 -0.88
N SER A 687 30.37 25.58 -1.03
CA SER A 687 31.28 26.25 -0.09
C SER A 687 30.67 26.61 1.27
N GLN A 688 29.37 26.46 1.49
CA GLN A 688 28.71 26.70 2.79
C GLN A 688 28.31 25.42 3.54
N ILE A 689 28.51 24.24 2.95
CA ILE A 689 28.19 22.95 3.60
C ILE A 689 29.45 22.47 4.32
N HIS A 690 29.66 22.95 5.54
CA HIS A 690 30.74 22.49 6.43
C HIS A 690 30.16 21.75 7.64
N LEU A 691 30.78 20.60 7.96
CA LEU A 691 30.58 19.75 9.15
C LEU A 691 29.22 19.07 9.35
N ILE A 692 29.07 17.82 8.91
CA ILE A 692 27.96 16.96 9.35
C ILE A 692 28.36 15.47 9.43
N VAL A 693 29.30 15.09 10.30
CA VAL A 693 29.29 13.76 10.97
C VAL A 693 30.09 13.86 12.28
N CYS A 694 29.48 14.31 13.37
CA CYS A 694 30.14 14.29 14.67
C CYS A 694 29.11 14.05 15.77
N HIS A 695 28.89 12.77 16.13
CA HIS A 695 28.59 12.25 17.49
C HIS A 695 27.72 10.99 17.60
N ILE A 696 27.30 10.35 16.51
CA ILE A 696 26.70 8.99 16.61
C ILE A 696 27.77 7.94 17.07
N LEU A 697 29.04 8.36 17.19
CA LEU A 697 30.25 7.56 17.32
C LEU A 697 30.41 6.67 18.56
N TYR A 698 29.54 6.78 19.56
CA TYR A 698 29.73 6.06 20.81
C TYR A 698 29.07 4.67 20.85
N ASP A 699 28.24 4.29 19.87
CA ASP A 699 27.45 3.04 19.89
C ASP A 699 27.31 2.36 18.50
N PHE A 700 28.34 2.47 17.66
CA PHE A 700 28.40 1.74 16.39
C PHE A 700 29.11 0.40 16.55
N SER A 701 28.55 -0.62 15.93
CA SER A 701 29.16 -1.94 15.83
C SER A 701 29.08 -2.40 14.38
N VAL A 702 30.20 -2.91 13.86
CA VAL A 702 30.23 -3.70 12.62
C VAL A 702 30.57 -5.12 12.99
N LEU A 703 29.83 -6.07 12.43
CA LEU A 703 30.08 -7.50 12.59
C LEU A 703 30.20 -8.17 11.24
N THR A 704 31.09 -9.14 11.11
CA THR A 704 31.12 -10.05 9.97
C THR A 704 30.65 -11.42 10.44
N LEU A 705 29.66 -11.99 9.78
CA LEU A 705 29.12 -13.32 10.06
C LEU A 705 29.61 -14.34 9.03
N GLY A 706 29.87 -15.56 9.48
CA GLY A 706 29.96 -16.78 8.67
C GLY A 706 29.04 -17.85 9.25
N ILE A 707 28.71 -18.88 8.45
CA ILE A 707 28.04 -20.10 8.94
C ILE A 707 29.05 -21.08 9.51
#